data_AF-A0ABD3R364-F1
#
_entry.id   AF-A0ABD3R364-F1
#
_cell.length_a   1.000
_cell.length_b   1.000
_cell.length_c   1.000
_cell.angle_alpha   90.00
_cell.angle_beta   90.00
_cell.angle_gamma   90.00
#
_symmetry.space_group_name_H-M   'P 1'
#
loop_
_entity.id
_entity.type
_entity.pdbx_description
1 polymer ?
#
loop_
_entity_poly.entity_id
_entity_poly.type
_entity_poly.pdbx_seq_one_letter_code
_entity_poly.pdbx_strand_id
1 'polypeptide(L)'
;MNFQTLLRRITSNHDRMQYNNTEQCQKSHALIAEAFINHSLGRGASTCHLQLNLTMKHLAIVSIFFTTAAGLPAQKIEPRSHISHVDRYLKKTPAPTTDAPTRTPSLSPTISFAPTSRATISMAPTSNSTEAPTTMSPTASNAPSLLPSLAPSLSQQPSISPTATPSVYPSIAPSAIPSVSPTQSSQPSEAPWAYTRPPRVDIRYKPWLELDEDTKQVAMNLEYDRYSWENYGRNDVEFYSWEDLDDGYMGNATLLGYDQRSWDCWQNHYESYRWIDLALPGIQVLQFFDTLGYNISYWNGYTNSTTSRSEDRMWYDLSADERYAACQLCFIRRSWNEEDVVFNGMFPMVKPAFRFVEWDSLEDDKKEAAEELGYENVTWNVLGLAVVEERGWKKLTRQERAAATTLGWTDITWDCWSNHFRSYAWEDLVFYGLDFLYSALGWNASSWEGQQDPPPSSEKYWDLLNDIERESANALCYFRDNWDGEDMTPNNGPFPFRIPAKRYVPWKELPNADRQRAYDSLFYDEDTWDIYGVAEIEKKTWRDLTPWEQSEATKLGFIPNSWDCFQNHYLQKEWYDINWDIRDAMNILGWDEKTWAEQAQPDSYSNKWEVLSEDEQKAAYKICYFNINWPGGTDASIEDVATFIENVQAIQSSPVSISNIATDDTPQSSDSSNTKAGPSELAASMASPSSSGGWTPLITEFSTLFILAQLVI
;
A
#
# COMPACT_ATOMS: atom_id res chain seq x y z
N MET A 1 -25.55 -21.76 -16.94
CA MET A 1 -24.28 -21.22 -17.44
C MET A 1 -24.19 -19.79 -16.95
N ASN A 2 -23.21 -19.42 -16.10
CA ASN A 2 -23.18 -18.06 -15.55
C ASN A 2 -22.82 -17.04 -16.64
N PHE A 3 -23.23 -15.79 -16.46
CA PHE A 3 -23.07 -14.72 -17.45
C PHE A 3 -21.61 -14.55 -17.90
N GLN A 4 -20.66 -14.62 -16.95
CA GLN A 4 -19.21 -14.61 -17.22
C GLN A 4 -18.74 -15.76 -18.14
N THR A 5 -19.35 -16.94 -18.03
CA THR A 5 -19.01 -18.12 -18.85
C THR A 5 -19.62 -18.04 -20.24
N LEU A 6 -20.83 -17.47 -20.36
CA LEU A 6 -21.47 -17.22 -21.65
C LEU A 6 -20.74 -16.10 -22.41
N LEU A 7 -20.36 -15.02 -21.71
CA LEU A 7 -19.56 -13.92 -22.27
C LEU A 7 -18.22 -14.45 -22.79
N ARG A 8 -17.45 -15.19 -21.97
CA ARG A 8 -16.18 -15.81 -22.40
C ARG A 8 -16.30 -16.70 -23.64
N ARG A 9 -17.40 -17.45 -23.80
CA ARG A 9 -17.61 -18.29 -25.00
C ARG A 9 -18.02 -17.49 -26.24
N ILE A 10 -18.76 -16.40 -26.08
CA ILE A 10 -19.16 -15.54 -27.20
C ILE A 10 -17.94 -14.73 -27.68
N THR A 11 -17.15 -14.15 -26.76
CA THR A 11 -15.92 -13.41 -27.10
C THR A 11 -14.87 -14.33 -27.72
N SER A 12 -14.64 -15.51 -27.13
CA SER A 12 -13.67 -16.50 -27.67
C SER A 12 -14.03 -17.03 -29.07
N ASN A 13 -15.32 -17.08 -29.43
CA ASN A 13 -15.75 -17.45 -30.78
C ASN A 13 -15.70 -16.28 -31.77
N HIS A 14 -15.88 -15.04 -31.30
CA HIS A 14 -15.71 -13.82 -32.12
C HIS A 14 -14.24 -13.58 -32.48
N ASP A 15 -13.32 -13.81 -31.53
CA ASP A 15 -11.87 -13.65 -31.72
C ASP A 15 -11.24 -14.67 -32.69
N ARG A 16 -11.98 -15.74 -33.03
CA ARG A 16 -11.56 -16.77 -34.00
C ARG A 16 -12.05 -16.51 -35.42
N MET A 17 -12.88 -15.50 -35.65
CA MET A 17 -13.36 -15.17 -36.99
C MET A 17 -12.54 -14.04 -37.62
N GLN A 18 -11.84 -14.32 -38.72
CA GLN A 18 -11.27 -13.28 -39.57
C GLN A 18 -12.38 -12.63 -40.39
N TYR A 19 -12.60 -11.33 -40.19
CA TYR A 19 -13.57 -10.56 -40.96
C TYR A 19 -12.85 -9.81 -42.10
N ASN A 20 -13.29 -10.06 -43.34
CA ASN A 20 -12.60 -9.54 -44.52
C ASN A 20 -12.97 -8.09 -44.85
N ASN A 21 -13.97 -7.50 -44.16
CA ASN A 21 -14.30 -6.09 -44.27
C ASN A 21 -15.16 -5.58 -43.08
N THR A 22 -15.25 -4.26 -43.00
CA THR A 22 -15.93 -3.50 -41.94
C THR A 22 -17.43 -3.81 -41.85
N GLU A 23 -18.08 -4.11 -42.98
CA GLU A 23 -19.52 -4.43 -43.02
C GLU A 23 -19.81 -5.79 -42.35
N GLN A 24 -18.90 -6.75 -42.47
CA GLN A 24 -19.00 -8.07 -41.84
C GLN A 24 -18.78 -8.00 -40.32
N CYS A 25 -17.89 -7.12 -39.87
CA CYS A 25 -17.66 -6.82 -38.45
C CYS A 25 -18.90 -6.14 -37.81
N GLN A 26 -19.49 -5.17 -38.51
CA GLN A 26 -20.70 -4.48 -38.03
C GLN A 26 -21.92 -5.41 -37.94
N LYS A 27 -22.10 -6.33 -38.90
CA LYS A 27 -23.17 -7.34 -38.84
C LYS A 27 -22.98 -8.34 -37.70
N SER A 28 -21.72 -8.70 -37.36
CA SER A 28 -21.41 -9.54 -36.21
C SER A 28 -21.73 -8.84 -34.87
N HIS A 29 -21.34 -7.58 -34.72
CA HIS A 29 -21.65 -6.80 -33.52
C HIS A 29 -23.14 -6.54 -33.31
N ALA A 30 -23.90 -6.35 -34.40
CA ALA A 30 -25.36 -6.23 -34.33
C ALA A 30 -26.03 -7.51 -33.81
N LEU A 31 -25.56 -8.70 -34.22
CA LEU A 31 -26.06 -9.99 -33.74
C LEU A 31 -25.71 -10.25 -32.26
N ILE A 32 -24.54 -9.80 -31.80
CA ILE A 32 -24.13 -9.88 -30.38
C ILE A 32 -25.01 -8.97 -29.52
N ALA A 33 -25.30 -7.75 -29.98
CA ALA A 33 -26.21 -6.82 -29.30
C ALA A 33 -27.65 -7.37 -29.24
N GLU A 34 -28.12 -8.01 -30.32
CA GLU A 34 -29.46 -8.62 -30.38
C GLU A 34 -29.56 -9.85 -29.44
N ALA A 35 -28.49 -10.64 -29.30
CA ALA A 35 -28.41 -11.72 -28.32
C ALA A 35 -28.40 -11.20 -26.86
N PHE A 36 -27.78 -10.05 -26.62
CA PHE A 36 -27.73 -9.39 -25.31
C PHE A 36 -29.11 -8.87 -24.90
N ILE A 37 -29.83 -8.22 -25.82
CA ILE A 37 -31.18 -7.70 -25.60
C ILE A 37 -32.18 -8.84 -25.32
N ASN A 38 -32.08 -9.95 -26.07
CA ASN A 38 -32.94 -11.12 -25.88
C ASN A 38 -32.66 -11.88 -24.56
N HIS A 39 -31.45 -11.78 -24.00
CA HIS A 39 -31.10 -12.36 -22.71
C HIS A 39 -31.61 -11.49 -21.53
N SER A 40 -31.53 -10.17 -21.66
CA SER A 40 -32.00 -9.22 -20.64
C SER A 40 -33.52 -9.18 -20.48
N LEU A 41 -34.28 -9.61 -21.51
CA LEU A 41 -35.74 -9.60 -21.52
C LEU A 41 -36.41 -10.93 -21.15
N GLY A 42 -35.68 -11.89 -20.54
CA GLY A 42 -36.20 -13.10 -19.88
C GLY A 42 -37.47 -13.73 -20.46
N ARG A 43 -37.35 -14.88 -21.14
CA ARG A 43 -38.49 -15.68 -21.68
C ARG A 43 -39.69 -15.71 -20.73
N GLY A 44 -40.71 -14.90 -21.03
CA GLY A 44 -41.99 -14.93 -20.30
C GLY A 44 -42.67 -13.58 -20.14
N ALA A 45 -42.99 -12.89 -21.23
CA ALA A 45 -44.07 -11.90 -21.21
C ALA A 45 -44.72 -11.81 -22.59
N SER A 46 -45.99 -12.17 -22.63
CA SER A 46 -46.85 -12.20 -23.80
C SER A 46 -47.05 -10.80 -24.40
N THR A 47 -47.13 -10.77 -25.73
CA THR A 47 -47.53 -9.62 -26.56
C THR A 47 -48.79 -8.91 -26.05
N CYS A 48 -48.71 -7.59 -25.82
CA CYS A 48 -49.70 -6.63 -26.31
C CYS A 48 -49.27 -5.17 -26.07
N HIS A 49 -49.22 -4.40 -27.17
CA HIS A 49 -49.37 -2.95 -27.28
C HIS A 49 -48.76 -2.05 -26.20
N LEU A 50 -47.56 -1.52 -26.46
CA LEU A 50 -47.37 -0.06 -26.37
C LEU A 50 -46.41 0.39 -27.47
N GLN A 51 -46.99 1.05 -28.45
CA GLN A 51 -46.38 1.52 -29.68
C GLN A 51 -45.92 2.96 -29.44
N LEU A 52 -44.66 3.25 -29.78
CA LEU A 52 -44.07 4.57 -30.02
C LEU A 52 -44.25 5.65 -28.92
N ASN A 53 -43.19 5.89 -28.13
CA ASN A 53 -42.72 7.25 -27.80
C ASN A 53 -41.38 7.25 -27.03
N LEU A 54 -40.35 6.64 -27.64
CA LEU A 54 -38.95 6.82 -27.22
C LEU A 54 -38.11 7.10 -28.46
N THR A 55 -38.35 8.26 -29.08
CA THR A 55 -37.53 8.76 -30.18
C THR A 55 -36.83 10.06 -29.76
N MET A 56 -35.54 10.13 -30.10
CA MET A 56 -34.71 11.34 -30.31
C MET A 56 -33.90 11.96 -29.16
N LYS A 57 -33.97 11.51 -27.89
CA LYS A 57 -33.02 11.98 -26.85
C LYS A 57 -31.90 10.99 -26.48
N HIS A 58 -32.10 9.69 -26.66
CA HIS A 58 -31.07 8.68 -26.32
C HIS A 58 -30.11 8.35 -27.48
N LEU A 59 -30.47 8.65 -28.74
CA LEU A 59 -29.60 8.44 -29.90
C LEU A 59 -28.57 9.57 -30.09
N ALA A 60 -28.78 10.75 -29.51
CA ALA A 60 -27.79 11.83 -29.53
C ALA A 60 -26.67 11.59 -28.52
N ILE A 61 -26.98 11.02 -27.35
CA ILE A 61 -25.99 10.73 -26.31
C ILE A 61 -25.06 9.60 -26.76
N VAL A 62 -25.58 8.56 -27.41
CA VAL A 62 -24.74 7.46 -27.93
C VAL A 62 -23.82 7.94 -29.06
N SER A 63 -24.26 8.83 -29.97
CA SER A 63 -23.38 9.35 -31.04
C SER A 63 -22.32 10.34 -30.55
N ILE A 64 -22.58 11.10 -29.48
CA ILE A 64 -21.58 12.01 -28.88
C ILE A 64 -20.50 11.21 -28.16
N PHE A 65 -20.85 10.09 -27.50
CA PHE A 65 -19.86 9.19 -26.90
C PHE A 65 -18.97 8.47 -27.92
N PHE A 66 -19.45 8.22 -29.15
CA PHE A 66 -18.67 7.52 -30.19
C PHE A 66 -17.87 8.43 -31.13
N THR A 67 -18.03 9.76 -31.08
CA THR A 67 -17.21 10.69 -31.88
C THR A 67 -16.08 11.36 -31.11
N THR A 68 -16.13 11.41 -29.78
CA THR A 68 -15.00 11.85 -28.94
C THR A 68 -14.06 10.71 -28.52
N ALA A 69 -14.47 9.45 -28.65
CA ALA A 69 -13.64 8.26 -28.38
C ALA A 69 -12.74 7.83 -29.56
N ALA A 70 -12.74 8.55 -30.69
CA ALA A 70 -11.89 8.24 -31.85
C ALA A 70 -10.47 8.85 -31.77
N GLY A 71 -10.10 9.48 -30.65
CA GLY A 71 -8.81 10.19 -30.50
C GLY A 71 -7.93 9.75 -29.33
N LEU A 72 -8.34 8.78 -28.52
CA LEU A 72 -7.52 8.27 -27.40
C LEU A 72 -7.48 6.73 -27.49
N PRO A 73 -6.30 6.10 -27.48
CA PRO A 73 -6.23 4.65 -27.46
C PRO A 73 -6.77 4.17 -26.11
N ALA A 74 -7.90 3.45 -26.12
CA ALA A 74 -8.32 2.66 -24.99
C ALA A 74 -7.20 1.66 -24.68
N GLN A 75 -6.49 1.86 -23.56
CA GLN A 75 -5.52 0.88 -23.08
C GLN A 75 -6.25 -0.39 -22.69
N LYS A 76 -6.13 -1.36 -23.60
CA LYS A 76 -6.49 -2.76 -23.44
C LYS A 76 -5.60 -3.33 -22.33
N ILE A 77 -6.12 -3.50 -21.11
CA ILE A 77 -5.42 -4.28 -20.08
C ILE A 77 -5.63 -5.76 -20.43
N GLU A 78 -4.71 -6.30 -21.25
CA GLU A 78 -4.48 -7.74 -21.29
C GLU A 78 -3.40 -8.08 -20.26
N PRO A 79 -3.53 -9.16 -19.47
CA PRO A 79 -2.36 -9.76 -18.83
C PRO A 79 -1.46 -10.27 -19.96
N ARG A 80 -0.39 -9.54 -20.26
CA ARG A 80 0.57 -9.87 -21.30
C ARG A 80 1.75 -10.56 -20.65
N SER A 81 2.16 -11.68 -21.25
CA SER A 81 3.38 -12.39 -20.87
C SER A 81 4.59 -11.46 -21.02
N HIS A 82 5.35 -11.29 -19.93
CA HIS A 82 6.69 -10.67 -19.90
C HIS A 82 7.57 -11.13 -21.10
N ILE A 83 7.32 -12.33 -21.63
CA ILE A 83 7.98 -12.91 -22.81
C ILE A 83 7.87 -12.15 -24.14
N SER A 84 6.80 -11.39 -24.44
CA SER A 84 6.61 -10.92 -25.84
C SER A 84 7.67 -9.89 -26.30
N HIS A 85 8.32 -9.19 -25.36
CA HIS A 85 9.46 -8.30 -25.63
C HIS A 85 10.81 -8.97 -25.33
N VAL A 86 10.85 -9.82 -24.30
CA VAL A 86 12.05 -10.57 -23.87
C VAL A 86 12.59 -11.46 -24.99
N ASP A 87 11.74 -12.07 -25.83
CA ASP A 87 12.19 -12.86 -27.01
C ASP A 87 13.08 -12.10 -28.01
N ARG A 88 13.04 -10.76 -28.04
CA ARG A 88 13.86 -9.94 -28.96
C ARG A 88 15.32 -9.82 -28.51
N TYR A 89 15.59 -9.90 -27.20
CA TYR A 89 16.91 -9.63 -26.63
C TYR A 89 17.47 -10.79 -25.77
N LEU A 90 16.70 -11.86 -25.57
CA LEU A 90 17.14 -13.07 -24.86
C LEU A 90 18.39 -13.71 -25.49
N LYS A 91 19.49 -13.73 -24.73
CA LYS A 91 20.63 -14.58 -25.04
C LYS A 91 20.28 -16.04 -24.68
N LYS A 92 20.09 -16.89 -25.70
CA LYS A 92 19.78 -18.31 -25.50
C LYS A 92 21.01 -19.10 -25.03
N THR A 93 20.83 -19.94 -24.02
CA THR A 93 21.86 -20.94 -23.65
C THR A 93 21.86 -22.05 -24.70
N PRO A 94 23.00 -22.40 -25.33
CA PRO A 94 23.05 -23.51 -26.27
C PRO A 94 22.55 -24.82 -25.64
N ALA A 95 21.76 -25.60 -26.37
CA ALA A 95 21.35 -26.93 -25.91
C ALA A 95 22.60 -27.79 -25.66
N PRO A 96 22.61 -28.66 -24.62
CA PRO A 96 23.70 -29.60 -24.43
C PRO A 96 23.81 -30.47 -25.70
N THR A 97 24.93 -30.37 -26.39
CA THR A 97 25.21 -31.23 -27.54
C THR A 97 25.28 -32.67 -27.06
N THR A 98 24.41 -33.53 -27.60
CA THR A 98 24.50 -34.99 -27.45
C THR A 98 25.69 -35.59 -28.21
N ASP A 99 26.52 -34.77 -28.84
CA ASP A 99 27.76 -35.21 -29.44
C ASP A 99 28.75 -35.54 -28.33
N ALA A 100 28.87 -36.84 -28.06
CA ALA A 100 29.95 -37.41 -27.27
C ALA A 100 31.28 -36.76 -27.71
N PRO A 101 32.17 -36.36 -26.79
CA PRO A 101 33.47 -35.82 -27.15
C PRO A 101 34.23 -36.89 -27.93
N THR A 102 34.21 -36.80 -29.26
CA THR A 102 35.00 -37.67 -30.13
C THR A 102 36.41 -37.11 -30.18
N ARG A 103 37.07 -37.12 -29.03
CA ARG A 103 38.53 -37.08 -28.93
C ARG A 103 38.95 -38.19 -28.00
N THR A 104 39.24 -39.33 -28.61
CA THR A 104 40.06 -40.38 -28.03
C THR A 104 41.35 -39.76 -27.48
N PRO A 105 41.74 -40.01 -26.23
CA PRO A 105 43.02 -39.59 -25.71
C PRO A 105 44.11 -40.48 -26.34
N SER A 106 44.88 -39.92 -27.28
CA SER A 106 46.11 -40.56 -27.76
C SER A 106 47.22 -40.31 -26.75
N LEU A 107 47.51 -41.32 -25.94
CA LEU A 107 48.73 -41.41 -25.17
C LEU A 107 49.86 -41.90 -26.09
N SER A 108 50.74 -41.00 -26.52
CA SER A 108 52.13 -41.33 -26.88
C SER A 108 53.00 -40.06 -26.81
N PRO A 109 54.21 -40.14 -26.23
CA PRO A 109 55.07 -38.99 -26.03
C PRO A 109 55.88 -38.71 -27.30
N THR A 110 56.09 -37.45 -27.68
CA THR A 110 57.15 -37.09 -28.62
C THR A 110 57.82 -35.79 -28.18
N ILE A 111 59.14 -35.91 -28.08
CA ILE A 111 60.14 -34.95 -27.67
C ILE A 111 60.49 -34.00 -28.84
N SER A 112 60.91 -32.78 -28.46
CA SER A 112 61.85 -31.88 -29.15
C SER A 112 61.33 -31.00 -30.28
N PHE A 113 61.43 -29.68 -30.08
CA PHE A 113 62.19 -28.81 -30.99
C PHE A 113 63.04 -27.80 -30.21
N ALA A 114 64.35 -27.86 -30.47
CA ALA A 114 65.36 -26.87 -30.11
C ALA A 114 65.48 -25.80 -31.24
N PRO A 115 66.23 -24.71 -31.02
CA PRO A 115 65.96 -23.38 -31.58
C PRO A 115 66.73 -23.07 -32.87
N THR A 116 66.35 -21.98 -33.54
CA THR A 116 67.15 -21.39 -34.63
C THR A 116 67.40 -19.91 -34.38
N SER A 117 68.65 -19.59 -34.09
CA SER A 117 69.24 -18.25 -34.06
C SER A 117 69.55 -17.74 -35.48
N ARG A 118 69.46 -16.41 -35.69
CA ARG A 118 70.42 -15.72 -36.56
C ARG A 118 70.71 -14.31 -36.02
N ALA A 119 72.00 -14.02 -35.85
CA ALA A 119 72.57 -12.80 -35.31
C ALA A 119 73.28 -11.97 -36.40
N THR A 120 73.40 -10.66 -36.15
CA THR A 120 74.50 -9.76 -36.58
C THR A 120 74.47 -8.52 -35.67
N ILE A 121 75.26 -8.45 -34.59
CA ILE A 121 76.59 -7.77 -34.40
C ILE A 121 76.56 -6.23 -34.54
N SER A 122 76.82 -5.48 -33.45
CA SER A 122 78.10 -4.77 -33.20
C SER A 122 78.09 -3.81 -31.99
N MET A 123 78.97 -4.08 -31.00
CA MET A 123 79.80 -3.18 -30.12
C MET A 123 79.13 -2.03 -29.31
N ALA A 124 79.43 -1.67 -28.05
CA ALA A 124 80.60 -1.80 -27.14
C ALA A 124 80.18 -1.33 -25.69
N PRO A 125 81.06 -1.36 -24.65
CA PRO A 125 80.70 -1.79 -23.26
C PRO A 125 80.85 -0.74 -22.12
N THR A 126 80.83 -1.24 -20.86
CA THR A 126 81.24 -0.68 -19.52
C THR A 126 80.10 -0.10 -18.64
N SER A 127 80.01 -0.26 -17.30
CA SER A 127 80.83 -0.88 -16.23
C SER A 127 80.09 -0.81 -14.87
N ASN A 128 80.38 -1.76 -13.95
CA ASN A 128 80.35 -1.68 -12.46
C ASN A 128 79.00 -1.40 -11.76
N SER A 129 78.67 -1.89 -10.56
CA SER A 129 79.38 -2.48 -9.40
C SER A 129 78.29 -3.09 -8.46
N THR A 130 78.49 -4.26 -7.85
CA THR A 130 78.80 -4.47 -6.40
C THR A 130 77.68 -3.93 -5.48
N GLU A 131 77.03 -4.69 -4.58
CA GLU A 131 77.59 -5.40 -3.43
C GLU A 131 76.46 -6.17 -2.68
N ALA A 132 76.79 -7.36 -2.15
CA ALA A 132 75.96 -8.15 -1.22
C ALA A 132 76.20 -7.70 0.24
N PRO A 133 75.40 -8.19 1.21
CA PRO A 133 75.89 -9.31 2.05
C PRO A 133 74.77 -10.33 2.42
N THR A 134 74.99 -11.66 2.35
CA THR A 134 75.48 -12.59 3.43
C THR A 134 74.85 -12.34 4.81
N THR A 135 74.34 -13.28 5.63
CA THR A 135 74.45 -14.74 5.85
C THR A 135 73.40 -15.08 6.95
N MET A 136 72.79 -16.26 7.10
CA MET A 136 73.33 -17.46 7.78
C MET A 136 72.34 -18.65 7.68
N SER A 137 72.85 -19.86 7.48
CA SER A 137 72.28 -21.16 7.91
C SER A 137 73.25 -21.77 8.94
N PRO A 138 72.88 -22.82 9.73
CA PRO A 138 72.91 -24.24 9.29
C PRO A 138 71.74 -25.11 9.85
N THR A 139 71.23 -26.15 9.15
CA THR A 139 71.61 -27.61 9.16
C THR A 139 71.38 -28.29 10.53
N ALA A 140 70.70 -29.44 10.71
CA ALA A 140 70.82 -30.77 10.09
C ALA A 140 69.57 -31.63 10.47
N SER A 141 68.93 -32.39 9.58
CA SER A 141 69.26 -33.76 9.08
C SER A 141 68.84 -34.91 10.02
N ASN A 142 67.97 -35.81 9.53
CA ASN A 142 68.15 -37.27 9.46
C ASN A 142 66.79 -38.04 9.49
N ALA A 143 66.42 -38.64 8.35
CA ALA A 143 65.60 -39.86 8.28
C ALA A 143 66.50 -41.08 8.62
N PRO A 144 66.00 -42.29 9.01
CA PRO A 144 65.34 -43.19 8.03
C PRO A 144 64.31 -44.26 8.56
N SER A 145 63.47 -44.72 7.62
CA SER A 145 63.05 -46.12 7.32
C SER A 145 62.32 -47.03 8.35
N LEU A 146 61.17 -47.62 7.94
CA LEU A 146 60.91 -49.07 7.68
C LEU A 146 59.46 -49.53 8.02
N LEU A 147 58.73 -49.97 6.98
CA LEU A 147 57.73 -51.07 6.85
C LEU A 147 56.52 -51.23 7.82
N PRO A 148 55.34 -51.69 7.32
CA PRO A 148 54.12 -51.84 8.10
C PRO A 148 53.98 -53.25 8.74
N SER A 149 53.43 -53.31 9.97
CA SER A 149 53.00 -54.57 10.59
C SER A 149 51.55 -54.92 10.23
N LEU A 150 51.36 -56.11 9.67
CA LEU A 150 50.09 -56.78 9.43
C LEU A 150 49.55 -57.42 10.73
N ALA A 151 48.40 -56.97 11.25
CA ALA A 151 47.33 -57.77 11.90
C ALA A 151 46.33 -56.86 12.66
N PRO A 152 45.01 -57.09 12.57
CA PRO A 152 44.02 -56.37 13.38
C PRO A 152 43.76 -57.10 14.71
N SER A 153 43.78 -56.37 15.82
CA SER A 153 43.20 -56.83 17.09
C SER A 153 41.70 -56.51 17.11
N LEU A 154 40.86 -57.55 16.99
CA LEU A 154 39.42 -57.49 17.17
C LEU A 154 39.08 -57.21 18.65
N SER A 155 38.58 -56.02 18.95
CA SER A 155 37.82 -55.77 20.19
C SER A 155 36.34 -55.88 19.87
N GLN A 156 35.68 -56.89 20.46
CA GLN A 156 34.22 -57.03 20.44
C GLN A 156 33.63 -56.30 21.65
N GLN A 157 33.36 -55.00 21.52
CA GLN A 157 32.30 -54.30 22.26
C GLN A 157 32.11 -52.86 21.75
N PRO A 158 30.88 -52.39 21.47
CA PRO A 158 30.63 -51.00 21.11
C PRO A 158 30.63 -50.08 22.35
N SER A 159 31.37 -48.96 22.29
CA SER A 159 31.20 -47.86 23.25
C SER A 159 30.06 -46.94 22.80
N ILE A 160 29.03 -46.80 23.63
CA ILE A 160 27.83 -45.98 23.41
C ILE A 160 28.02 -44.52 23.88
N SER A 161 29.15 -43.87 23.55
CA SER A 161 29.31 -42.43 23.84
C SER A 161 30.22 -41.74 22.82
N PRO A 162 29.81 -40.59 22.27
CA PRO A 162 30.64 -39.81 21.34
C PRO A 162 31.79 -39.14 22.10
N THR A 163 33.00 -39.19 21.51
CA THR A 163 34.16 -38.45 22.02
C THR A 163 34.07 -36.99 21.60
N ALA A 164 34.26 -36.05 22.52
CA ALA A 164 34.02 -34.62 22.34
C ALA A 164 35.06 -33.85 21.48
N THR A 165 35.92 -34.54 20.72
CA THR A 165 36.95 -33.90 19.89
C THR A 165 37.13 -34.65 18.56
N PRO A 166 37.08 -33.96 17.40
CA PRO A 166 37.23 -34.60 16.10
C PRO A 166 38.69 -35.03 15.86
N SER A 167 38.86 -36.21 15.23
CA SER A 167 40.17 -36.73 14.84
C SER A 167 40.78 -35.91 13.69
N VAL A 168 42.07 -35.61 13.78
CA VAL A 168 42.82 -34.75 12.84
C VAL A 168 43.35 -35.52 11.61
N TYR A 169 42.99 -36.80 11.43
CA TYR A 169 43.40 -37.60 10.26
C TYR A 169 42.21 -38.30 9.59
N PRO A 170 42.12 -38.26 8.25
CA PRO A 170 41.05 -38.92 7.50
C PRO A 170 41.22 -40.44 7.46
N SER A 171 40.13 -41.19 7.71
CA SER A 171 40.10 -42.65 7.59
C SER A 171 40.11 -43.09 6.13
N ILE A 172 40.97 -44.06 5.79
CA ILE A 172 41.26 -44.49 4.40
C ILE A 172 40.35 -45.64 3.91
N ALA A 173 39.17 -45.85 4.52
CA ALA A 173 38.21 -46.85 4.06
C ALA A 173 36.76 -46.44 4.35
N PRO A 174 35.81 -46.72 3.43
CA PRO A 174 34.39 -46.41 3.64
C PRO A 174 33.76 -47.35 4.66
N SER A 175 32.93 -46.81 5.56
CA SER A 175 32.11 -47.60 6.49
C SER A 175 31.02 -48.37 5.73
N ALA A 176 30.91 -49.68 6.00
CA ALA A 176 30.03 -50.61 5.28
C ALA A 176 28.54 -50.57 5.73
N ILE A 177 28.09 -49.53 6.43
CA ILE A 177 26.70 -49.42 6.90
C ILE A 177 26.20 -47.98 6.68
N PRO A 178 25.09 -47.77 5.96
CA PRO A 178 24.50 -46.44 5.76
C PRO A 178 23.90 -45.93 7.08
N SER A 179 24.16 -44.65 7.39
CA SER A 179 23.59 -43.96 8.55
C SER A 179 22.08 -43.76 8.38
N VAL A 180 21.29 -44.31 9.31
CA VAL A 180 19.84 -44.12 9.41
C VAL A 180 19.52 -42.84 10.17
N SER A 181 19.77 -41.68 9.54
CA SER A 181 19.13 -40.38 9.86
C SER A 181 19.70 -39.28 8.94
N PRO A 182 18.86 -38.43 8.31
CA PRO A 182 19.35 -37.31 7.53
C PRO A 182 19.89 -36.23 8.49
N THR A 183 21.14 -35.86 8.33
CA THR A 183 21.65 -34.61 8.89
C THR A 183 21.27 -33.50 7.90
N GLN A 184 20.38 -32.59 8.31
CA GLN A 184 20.22 -31.32 7.60
C GLN A 184 21.54 -30.55 7.72
N SER A 185 22.25 -30.43 6.61
CA SER A 185 23.38 -29.52 6.47
C SER A 185 22.83 -28.11 6.32
N SER A 186 22.87 -27.31 7.38
CA SER A 186 22.52 -25.88 7.37
C SER A 186 23.72 -25.02 6.98
N GLN A 187 24.35 -25.32 5.84
CA GLN A 187 25.30 -24.40 5.21
C GLN A 187 25.52 -24.79 3.74
N PRO A 188 25.27 -23.90 2.76
CA PRO A 188 25.85 -24.03 1.44
C PRO A 188 27.38 -23.89 1.56
N SER A 189 28.12 -24.67 0.77
CA SER A 189 29.55 -24.42 0.56
C SER A 189 29.72 -23.01 0.01
N GLU A 190 30.38 -22.13 0.76
CA GLU A 190 30.56 -20.72 0.42
C GLU A 190 31.27 -20.56 -0.94
N ALA A 191 30.51 -20.17 -1.96
CA ALA A 191 31.07 -19.41 -3.08
C ALA A 191 31.58 -18.07 -2.51
N PRO A 192 32.74 -17.54 -2.95
CA PRO A 192 33.45 -16.45 -2.27
C PRO A 192 32.74 -15.07 -2.27
N TRP A 193 31.53 -14.96 -2.81
CA TRP A 193 30.67 -13.79 -2.65
C TRP A 193 29.22 -14.29 -2.71
N ALA A 194 28.43 -14.20 -1.64
CA ALA A 194 27.00 -14.48 -1.74
C ALA A 194 26.30 -13.32 -2.47
N TYR A 195 25.26 -13.59 -3.26
CA TYR A 195 24.48 -12.51 -3.88
C TYR A 195 23.99 -11.52 -2.82
N THR A 196 24.08 -10.23 -3.13
CA THR A 196 23.52 -9.15 -2.33
C THR A 196 22.75 -8.24 -3.30
N ARG A 197 21.48 -7.95 -3.02
CA ARG A 197 20.71 -7.00 -3.82
C ARG A 197 21.43 -5.64 -3.85
N PRO A 198 21.73 -5.06 -5.03
CA PRO A 198 22.40 -3.76 -5.10
C PRO A 198 21.48 -2.65 -4.58
N PRO A 199 22.04 -1.55 -4.04
CA PRO A 199 21.26 -0.37 -3.65
C PRO A 199 20.39 0.13 -4.82
N ARG A 200 19.22 0.68 -4.49
CA ARG A 200 18.31 1.26 -5.48
C ARG A 200 18.89 2.57 -6.02
N VAL A 201 18.75 2.77 -7.33
CA VAL A 201 19.09 4.03 -7.99
C VAL A 201 17.83 4.91 -8.01
N ASP A 202 17.64 5.67 -6.93
CA ASP A 202 16.38 6.40 -6.65
C ASP A 202 16.00 7.42 -7.73
N ILE A 203 16.98 7.97 -8.47
CA ILE A 203 16.71 8.98 -9.49
C ILE A 203 15.72 8.47 -10.54
N ARG A 204 15.79 7.19 -10.91
CA ARG A 204 14.90 6.56 -11.92
C ARG A 204 13.44 6.56 -11.51
N TYR A 205 13.16 6.66 -10.21
CA TYR A 205 11.81 6.60 -9.66
C TYR A 205 11.24 7.99 -9.34
N LYS A 206 12.02 9.06 -9.54
CA LYS A 206 11.51 10.42 -9.46
C LYS A 206 10.66 10.75 -10.70
N PRO A 207 9.52 11.43 -10.55
CA PRO A 207 8.75 11.91 -11.68
C PRO A 207 9.62 12.76 -12.62
N TRP A 208 9.44 12.60 -13.94
CA TRP A 208 10.23 13.27 -14.97
C TRP A 208 10.24 14.79 -14.80
N LEU A 209 9.11 15.36 -14.38
CA LEU A 209 8.96 16.81 -14.19
C LEU A 209 9.77 17.34 -13.00
N GLU A 210 10.12 16.48 -12.04
CA GLU A 210 10.91 16.83 -10.86
C GLU A 210 12.42 16.70 -11.09
N LEU A 211 12.84 16.09 -12.20
CA LEU A 211 14.25 16.02 -12.58
C LEU A 211 14.76 17.41 -12.95
N ASP A 212 16.01 17.70 -12.58
CA ASP A 212 16.74 18.85 -13.11
C ASP A 212 17.08 18.65 -14.59
N GLU A 213 17.37 19.75 -15.30
CA GLU A 213 17.60 19.73 -16.75
C GLU A 213 18.84 18.95 -17.16
N ASP A 214 19.88 18.92 -16.31
CA ASP A 214 21.10 18.14 -16.59
C ASP A 214 20.79 16.64 -16.52
N THR A 215 20.08 16.21 -15.48
CA THR A 215 19.62 14.82 -15.31
C THR A 215 18.68 14.41 -16.45
N LYS A 216 17.73 15.27 -16.86
CA LYS A 216 16.87 15.02 -18.03
C LYS A 216 17.70 14.84 -19.28
N GLN A 217 18.72 15.67 -19.50
CA GLN A 217 19.57 15.56 -20.67
C GLN A 217 20.38 14.25 -20.69
N VAL A 218 20.90 13.81 -19.54
CA VAL A 218 21.56 12.51 -19.40
C VAL A 218 20.58 11.37 -19.69
N ALA A 219 19.35 11.43 -19.17
CA ALA A 219 18.32 10.44 -19.45
C ALA A 219 17.92 10.41 -20.95
N MET A 220 17.79 11.57 -21.59
CA MET A 220 17.53 11.66 -23.05
C MET A 220 18.67 11.06 -23.88
N ASN A 221 19.92 11.14 -23.41
CA ASN A 221 21.05 10.48 -24.07
C ASN A 221 21.02 8.94 -23.95
N LEU A 222 20.22 8.41 -23.03
CA LEU A 222 19.84 6.98 -22.93
C LEU A 222 18.50 6.71 -23.64
N GLU A 223 18.09 7.62 -24.53
CA GLU A 223 16.85 7.56 -25.30
C GLU A 223 15.57 7.61 -24.46
N TYR A 224 15.65 8.00 -23.18
CA TYR A 224 14.44 8.25 -22.40
C TYR A 224 13.75 9.51 -22.86
N ASP A 225 12.43 9.42 -22.97
CA ASP A 225 11.54 10.56 -22.99
C ASP A 225 10.64 10.52 -21.75
N ARG A 226 9.79 11.54 -21.58
CA ARG A 226 8.86 11.58 -20.44
C ARG A 226 7.99 10.32 -20.37
N TYR A 227 7.51 9.80 -21.49
CA TYR A 227 6.62 8.64 -21.48
C TYR A 227 7.37 7.37 -21.09
N SER A 228 8.53 7.10 -21.70
CA SER A 228 9.32 5.90 -21.41
C SER A 228 10.02 5.96 -20.05
N TRP A 229 10.24 7.15 -19.49
CA TRP A 229 10.67 7.32 -18.11
C TRP A 229 9.55 6.95 -17.13
N GLU A 230 8.35 7.50 -17.30
CA GLU A 230 7.26 7.26 -16.36
C GLU A 230 6.66 5.85 -16.47
N ASN A 231 6.87 5.17 -17.61
CA ASN A 231 6.36 3.83 -17.88
C ASN A 231 7.50 2.83 -18.01
N TYR A 232 7.72 1.98 -16.99
CA TYR A 232 8.76 0.95 -16.98
C TYR A 232 8.54 -0.11 -18.06
N GLY A 233 9.65 -0.67 -18.58
CA GLY A 233 9.63 -1.68 -19.64
C GLY A 233 9.22 -1.11 -21.00
N ARG A 234 9.34 0.22 -21.21
CA ARG A 234 8.97 0.88 -22.47
C ARG A 234 10.17 1.38 -23.26
N ASN A 235 11.30 1.67 -22.62
CA ASN A 235 12.53 2.04 -23.31
C ASN A 235 13.32 0.78 -23.69
N ASP A 236 13.81 0.70 -24.94
CA ASP A 236 14.62 -0.41 -25.41
C ASP A 236 15.90 -0.61 -24.58
N VAL A 237 16.48 0.46 -24.02
CA VAL A 237 17.71 0.40 -23.21
C VAL A 237 17.54 -0.44 -21.94
N GLU A 238 16.32 -0.55 -21.40
CA GLU A 238 16.04 -1.32 -20.18
C GLU A 238 16.22 -2.83 -20.40
N PHE A 239 16.18 -3.29 -21.65
CA PHE A 239 16.35 -4.70 -21.99
C PHE A 239 17.81 -5.12 -22.20
N TYR A 240 18.77 -4.20 -22.09
CA TYR A 240 20.19 -4.50 -22.20
C TYR A 240 20.84 -4.78 -20.84
N SER A 241 21.68 -5.82 -20.78
CA SER A 241 22.67 -5.92 -19.70
C SER A 241 23.67 -4.78 -19.81
N TRP A 242 24.34 -4.46 -18.72
CA TRP A 242 25.43 -3.50 -18.70
C TRP A 242 26.51 -3.79 -19.74
N GLU A 243 26.84 -5.06 -19.95
CA GLU A 243 27.85 -5.48 -20.93
C GLU A 243 27.39 -5.32 -22.39
N ASP A 244 26.09 -5.19 -22.62
CA ASP A 244 25.50 -4.95 -23.95
C ASP A 244 25.29 -3.46 -24.25
N LEU A 245 25.48 -2.57 -23.26
CA LEU A 245 25.47 -1.13 -23.48
C LEU A 245 26.71 -0.72 -24.27
N ASP A 246 26.53 0.23 -25.21
CA ASP A 246 27.69 0.89 -25.80
C ASP A 246 28.36 1.85 -24.79
N ASP A 247 29.60 2.26 -25.08
CA ASP A 247 30.40 3.11 -24.20
C ASP A 247 29.69 4.45 -23.86
N GLY A 248 28.87 4.96 -24.78
CA GLY A 248 28.09 6.18 -24.60
C GLY A 248 26.95 5.98 -23.61
N TYR A 249 26.16 4.91 -23.78
CA TYR A 249 25.09 4.55 -22.85
C TYR A 249 25.63 4.18 -21.48
N MET A 250 26.69 3.39 -21.40
CA MET A 250 27.34 3.06 -20.14
C MET A 250 27.81 4.34 -19.40
N GLY A 251 28.38 5.31 -20.14
CA GLY A 251 28.75 6.61 -19.59
C GLY A 251 27.56 7.40 -19.02
N ASN A 252 26.45 7.49 -19.75
CA ASN A 252 25.25 8.18 -19.28
C ASN A 252 24.55 7.44 -18.13
N ALA A 253 24.50 6.10 -18.15
CA ALA A 253 23.98 5.29 -17.05
C ALA A 253 24.79 5.54 -15.76
N THR A 254 26.12 5.61 -15.87
CA THR A 254 27.01 5.96 -14.76
C THR A 254 26.72 7.36 -14.22
N LEU A 255 26.43 8.33 -15.09
CA LEU A 255 26.05 9.69 -14.67
C LEU A 255 24.70 9.73 -13.93
N LEU A 256 23.77 8.81 -14.22
CA LEU A 256 22.55 8.61 -13.44
C LEU A 256 22.78 7.85 -12.12
N GLY A 257 24.01 7.43 -11.83
CA GLY A 257 24.37 6.73 -10.60
C GLY A 257 24.28 5.21 -10.69
N TYR A 258 24.12 4.64 -11.89
CA TYR A 258 24.21 3.21 -12.07
C TYR A 258 25.66 2.71 -12.10
N ASP A 259 25.84 1.53 -11.53
CA ASP A 259 26.94 0.63 -11.81
C ASP A 259 26.41 -0.64 -12.49
N GLN A 260 27.30 -1.55 -12.88
CA GLN A 260 26.91 -2.80 -13.53
C GLN A 260 25.83 -3.57 -12.75
N ARG A 261 26.01 -3.71 -11.43
CA ARG A 261 25.11 -4.53 -10.61
C ARG A 261 23.74 -3.88 -10.50
N SER A 262 23.70 -2.59 -10.21
CA SER A 262 22.44 -1.83 -10.07
C SER A 262 21.71 -1.71 -11.40
N TRP A 263 22.40 -1.55 -12.52
CA TRP A 263 21.76 -1.55 -13.85
C TRP A 263 21.15 -2.91 -14.18
N ASP A 264 21.96 -3.97 -14.08
CA ASP A 264 21.51 -5.33 -14.40
C ASP A 264 20.35 -5.76 -13.52
N CYS A 265 20.30 -5.29 -12.26
CA CYS A 265 19.20 -5.57 -11.36
C CYS A 265 17.98 -4.67 -11.61
N TRP A 266 18.11 -3.35 -11.51
CA TRP A 266 16.96 -2.44 -11.45
C TRP A 266 16.37 -2.06 -12.80
N GLN A 267 17.19 -2.09 -13.87
CA GLN A 267 16.73 -1.79 -15.23
C GLN A 267 16.40 -3.06 -15.98
N ASN A 268 17.31 -4.04 -15.94
CA ASN A 268 17.20 -5.26 -16.74
C ASN A 268 16.55 -6.44 -16.00
N HIS A 269 16.50 -6.41 -14.67
CA HIS A 269 16.08 -7.55 -13.85
C HIS A 269 16.81 -8.87 -14.18
N TYR A 270 18.04 -8.77 -14.71
CA TYR A 270 18.86 -9.84 -15.27
C TYR A 270 18.24 -10.62 -16.44
N GLU A 271 17.19 -10.11 -17.07
CA GLU A 271 16.43 -10.82 -18.10
C GLU A 271 17.21 -11.02 -19.41
N SER A 272 18.24 -10.20 -19.67
CA SER A 272 19.09 -10.34 -20.86
C SER A 272 20.17 -11.43 -20.74
N TYR A 273 20.41 -11.94 -19.53
CA TYR A 273 21.44 -12.95 -19.27
C TYR A 273 21.05 -14.32 -19.83
N ARG A 274 22.07 -15.16 -20.13
CA ARG A 274 21.82 -16.58 -20.40
C ARG A 274 21.47 -17.28 -19.09
N TRP A 275 20.57 -18.27 -19.14
CA TRP A 275 20.22 -19.09 -17.98
C TRP A 275 21.44 -19.61 -17.18
N ILE A 276 22.49 -20.06 -17.89
CA ILE A 276 23.71 -20.56 -17.23
C ILE A 276 24.51 -19.45 -16.53
N ASP A 277 24.40 -18.20 -17.01
CA ASP A 277 25.13 -17.06 -16.47
C ASP A 277 24.52 -16.58 -15.15
N LEU A 278 23.22 -16.79 -14.94
CA LEU A 278 22.52 -16.43 -13.70
C LEU A 278 23.11 -17.13 -12.45
N ALA A 279 23.84 -18.24 -12.63
CA ALA A 279 24.53 -18.96 -11.57
C ALA A 279 26.00 -18.54 -11.37
N LEU A 280 26.53 -17.64 -12.21
CA LEU A 280 27.96 -17.34 -12.19
C LEU A 280 28.41 -16.62 -10.91
N PRO A 281 29.71 -16.81 -10.55
CA PRO A 281 30.55 -15.94 -9.74
C PRO A 281 30.50 -14.40 -10.04
N GLY A 282 29.34 -13.74 -9.97
CA GLY A 282 29.13 -12.30 -9.75
C GLY A 282 27.64 -11.93 -9.69
N ILE A 283 26.78 -12.86 -10.12
CA ILE A 283 25.33 -12.71 -10.29
C ILE A 283 24.54 -13.54 -9.25
N GLN A 284 24.61 -14.88 -9.27
CA GLN A 284 23.94 -15.77 -8.28
C GLN A 284 22.46 -15.41 -8.03
N VAL A 285 21.68 -15.25 -9.10
CA VAL A 285 20.23 -14.95 -9.01
C VAL A 285 19.35 -16.08 -9.55
N LEU A 286 19.96 -17.16 -10.07
CA LEU A 286 19.26 -18.31 -10.64
C LEU A 286 18.17 -18.88 -9.73
N GLN A 287 18.44 -18.97 -8.42
CA GLN A 287 17.51 -19.50 -7.42
C GLN A 287 16.23 -18.68 -7.28
N PHE A 288 16.28 -17.38 -7.56
CA PHE A 288 15.09 -16.52 -7.49
C PHE A 288 14.20 -16.74 -8.72
N PHE A 289 14.79 -16.86 -9.90
CA PHE A 289 14.05 -17.28 -11.10
C PHE A 289 13.44 -18.68 -10.96
N ASP A 290 14.16 -19.63 -10.35
CA ASP A 290 13.62 -20.96 -10.05
C ASP A 290 12.41 -20.89 -9.11
N THR A 291 12.48 -20.03 -8.07
CA THR A 291 11.35 -19.77 -7.15
C THR A 291 10.14 -19.18 -7.88
N LEU A 292 10.35 -18.32 -8.88
CA LEU A 292 9.30 -17.77 -9.74
C LEU A 292 8.77 -18.75 -10.80
N GLY A 293 9.27 -19.99 -10.81
CA GLY A 293 8.84 -21.05 -11.71
C GLY A 293 9.51 -21.04 -13.09
N TYR A 294 10.60 -20.28 -13.26
CA TYR A 294 11.39 -20.32 -14.50
C TYR A 294 12.29 -21.56 -14.52
N ASN A 295 12.58 -22.04 -15.72
CA ASN A 295 13.55 -23.08 -15.98
C ASN A 295 14.21 -22.85 -17.33
N ILE A 296 15.34 -23.52 -17.58
CA ILE A 296 16.14 -23.35 -18.80
C ILE A 296 15.34 -23.56 -20.10
N SER A 297 14.39 -24.50 -20.09
CA SER A 297 13.58 -24.80 -21.28
C SER A 297 12.71 -23.62 -21.65
N TYR A 298 12.10 -22.98 -20.65
CA TYR A 298 11.31 -21.78 -20.86
C TYR A 298 12.16 -20.57 -21.18
N TRP A 299 13.23 -20.35 -20.42
CA TRP A 299 14.15 -19.21 -20.60
C TRP A 299 14.69 -19.13 -22.03
N ASN A 300 14.97 -20.28 -22.66
CA ASN A 300 15.45 -20.34 -24.03
C ASN A 300 14.33 -20.35 -25.11
N GLY A 301 13.06 -20.32 -24.69
CA GLY A 301 11.90 -20.41 -25.58
C GLY A 301 11.73 -21.79 -26.24
N TYR A 302 12.19 -22.87 -25.61
CA TYR A 302 12.05 -24.24 -26.14
C TYR A 302 10.66 -24.84 -25.90
N THR A 303 9.91 -24.30 -24.95
CA THR A 303 8.57 -24.76 -24.61
C THR A 303 7.64 -23.59 -24.34
N ASN A 304 6.46 -23.58 -24.96
CA ASN A 304 5.33 -22.79 -24.46
C ASN A 304 4.84 -23.49 -23.19
N SER A 305 5.26 -22.98 -22.04
CA SER A 305 4.90 -23.59 -20.75
C SER A 305 3.39 -23.47 -20.53
N THR A 306 2.75 -24.58 -20.17
CA THR A 306 1.33 -24.63 -19.80
C THR A 306 1.11 -24.52 -18.29
N THR A 307 2.16 -24.25 -17.52
CA THR A 307 2.11 -24.09 -16.06
C THR A 307 1.92 -22.61 -15.75
N SER A 308 0.95 -22.25 -14.91
CA SER A 308 0.79 -20.85 -14.46
C SER A 308 2.01 -20.45 -13.64
N ARG A 309 2.72 -19.44 -14.12
CA ARG A 309 3.94 -18.91 -13.49
C ARG A 309 3.59 -17.76 -12.59
N SER A 310 4.58 -17.30 -11.82
CA SER A 310 4.43 -16.09 -11.03
C SER A 310 4.13 -14.88 -11.93
N GLU A 311 4.74 -14.77 -13.11
CA GLU A 311 4.51 -13.65 -14.08
C GLU A 311 3.06 -13.53 -14.60
N ASP A 312 2.22 -14.57 -14.43
CA ASP A 312 0.80 -14.52 -14.78
C ASP A 312 -0.05 -13.87 -13.67
N ARG A 313 0.57 -13.48 -12.54
CA ARG A 313 -0.08 -12.96 -11.34
C ARG A 313 0.34 -11.52 -11.08
N MET A 314 -0.59 -10.74 -10.54
CA MET A 314 -0.27 -9.41 -10.02
C MET A 314 0.59 -9.53 -8.76
N TRP A 315 1.33 -8.48 -8.43
CA TRP A 315 2.26 -8.44 -7.30
C TRP A 315 1.68 -8.99 -5.99
N TYR A 316 0.45 -8.63 -5.64
CA TYR A 316 -0.18 -9.05 -4.38
C TYR A 316 -0.80 -10.47 -4.45
N ASP A 317 -0.92 -11.05 -5.64
CA ASP A 317 -1.36 -12.45 -5.85
C ASP A 317 -0.18 -13.44 -5.81
N LEU A 318 1.05 -12.95 -5.77
CA LEU A 318 2.25 -13.75 -5.53
C LEU A 318 2.26 -14.28 -4.09
N SER A 319 2.81 -15.47 -3.88
CA SER A 319 3.13 -15.94 -2.53
C SER A 319 4.26 -15.10 -1.91
N ALA A 320 4.44 -15.18 -0.59
CA ALA A 320 5.50 -14.46 0.11
C ALA A 320 6.91 -14.78 -0.44
N ASP A 321 7.16 -16.05 -0.78
CA ASP A 321 8.44 -16.50 -1.34
C ASP A 321 8.64 -16.00 -2.78
N GLU A 322 7.59 -16.03 -3.60
CA GLU A 322 7.62 -15.47 -4.97
C GLU A 322 7.87 -13.95 -4.93
N ARG A 323 7.14 -13.19 -4.08
CA ARG A 323 7.38 -11.74 -3.91
C ARG A 323 8.80 -11.46 -3.46
N TYR A 324 9.30 -12.23 -2.49
CA TYR A 324 10.66 -12.06 -2.00
C TYR A 324 11.68 -12.33 -3.12
N ALA A 325 11.50 -13.39 -3.92
CA ALA A 325 12.34 -13.69 -5.06
C ALA A 325 12.30 -12.57 -6.12
N ALA A 326 11.12 -12.05 -6.44
CA ALA A 326 10.95 -10.90 -7.33
C ALA A 326 11.70 -9.66 -6.81
N CYS A 327 11.54 -9.33 -5.52
CA CYS A 327 12.30 -8.25 -4.87
C CYS A 327 13.82 -8.46 -4.95
N GLN A 328 14.30 -9.71 -4.82
CA GLN A 328 15.73 -10.01 -4.95
C GLN A 328 16.24 -9.81 -6.38
N LEU A 329 15.38 -9.94 -7.39
CA LEU A 329 15.62 -9.57 -8.78
C LEU A 329 15.37 -8.07 -9.04
N CYS A 330 15.23 -7.27 -7.98
CA CYS A 330 14.94 -5.84 -8.02
C CYS A 330 13.58 -5.46 -8.63
N PHE A 331 12.66 -6.40 -8.82
CA PHE A 331 11.28 -6.02 -9.08
C PHE A 331 10.67 -5.35 -7.85
N ILE A 332 9.82 -4.36 -8.12
CA ILE A 332 8.87 -3.80 -7.17
C ILE A 332 7.49 -3.91 -7.79
N ARG A 333 6.43 -3.70 -7.00
CA ARG A 333 5.04 -3.75 -7.49
C ARG A 333 4.86 -3.04 -8.84
N ARG A 334 5.41 -1.82 -8.96
CA ARG A 334 5.25 -0.99 -10.15
C ARG A 334 5.94 -1.56 -11.39
N SER A 335 7.17 -2.07 -11.25
CA SER A 335 7.88 -2.69 -12.38
C SER A 335 7.35 -4.10 -12.69
N TRP A 336 6.87 -4.83 -11.69
CA TRP A 336 6.26 -6.16 -11.87
C TRP A 336 4.90 -6.10 -12.59
N ASN A 337 4.02 -5.20 -12.14
CA ASN A 337 2.69 -5.02 -12.72
C ASN A 337 2.71 -4.15 -14.00
N GLU A 338 3.86 -3.59 -14.39
CA GLU A 338 4.00 -2.59 -15.46
C GLU A 338 3.04 -1.38 -15.31
N GLU A 339 2.87 -0.89 -14.08
CA GLU A 339 1.96 0.23 -13.77
C GLU A 339 2.60 1.61 -13.98
N ASP A 340 1.80 2.57 -14.46
CA ASP A 340 2.17 4.00 -14.54
C ASP A 340 2.33 4.61 -13.13
N VAL A 341 3.01 5.76 -13.02
CA VAL A 341 3.15 6.56 -11.77
C VAL A 341 1.78 6.94 -11.23
N VAL A 342 0.84 7.26 -12.13
CA VAL A 342 -0.45 7.84 -11.77
C VAL A 342 -1.41 6.70 -11.47
N PHE A 343 -1.45 6.35 -10.20
CA PHE A 343 -2.28 5.28 -9.68
C PHE A 343 -3.73 5.75 -9.68
N ASN A 344 -4.63 5.09 -10.43
CA ASN A 344 -6.03 5.50 -10.64
C ASN A 344 -6.94 5.41 -9.38
N GLY A 345 -6.43 5.71 -8.18
CA GLY A 345 -7.21 5.73 -6.94
C GLY A 345 -7.81 4.38 -6.54
N MET A 346 -7.32 3.27 -7.10
CA MET A 346 -7.81 1.92 -6.80
C MET A 346 -7.03 1.30 -5.66
N PHE A 347 -7.69 0.53 -4.80
CA PHE A 347 -6.97 -0.24 -3.78
C PHE A 347 -6.06 -1.30 -4.40
N PRO A 348 -4.91 -1.59 -3.77
CA PRO A 348 -3.97 -2.60 -4.25
C PRO A 348 -4.56 -4.03 -4.26
N MET A 349 -5.60 -4.26 -3.47
CA MET A 349 -6.25 -5.56 -3.29
C MET A 349 -7.72 -5.35 -2.86
N VAL A 350 -8.49 -6.43 -2.81
CA VAL A 350 -9.91 -6.35 -2.44
C VAL A 350 -10.07 -6.02 -0.95
N LYS A 351 -10.94 -5.05 -0.65
CA LYS A 351 -11.32 -4.67 0.72
C LYS A 351 -11.96 -5.85 1.45
N PRO A 352 -11.43 -6.31 2.60
CA PRO A 352 -11.98 -7.42 3.36
C PRO A 352 -13.31 -7.03 4.01
N ALA A 353 -14.42 -7.50 3.46
CA ALA A 353 -15.76 -7.13 3.93
C ALA A 353 -15.94 -7.31 5.45
N PHE A 354 -15.40 -8.39 6.02
CA PHE A 354 -15.57 -8.71 7.44
C PHE A 354 -14.98 -7.66 8.39
N ARG A 355 -13.89 -6.96 8.01
CA ARG A 355 -13.23 -5.99 8.91
C ARG A 355 -14.05 -4.71 9.07
N PHE A 356 -14.88 -4.40 8.10
CA PHE A 356 -15.68 -3.16 8.04
C PHE A 356 -17.14 -3.41 8.37
N VAL A 357 -17.38 -4.39 9.25
CA VAL A 357 -18.67 -4.68 9.88
C VAL A 357 -18.55 -4.27 11.34
N GLU A 358 -19.56 -3.59 11.88
CA GLU A 358 -19.59 -3.24 13.31
C GLU A 358 -19.55 -4.48 14.21
N TRP A 359 -18.97 -4.33 15.39
CA TRP A 359 -18.75 -5.39 16.38
C TRP A 359 -20.01 -6.17 16.76
N ASP A 360 -21.14 -5.49 16.91
CA ASP A 360 -22.41 -6.11 17.32
C ASP A 360 -23.14 -6.81 16.17
N SER A 361 -22.69 -6.58 14.93
CA SER A 361 -23.15 -7.28 13.73
C SER A 361 -22.22 -8.42 13.30
N LEU A 362 -21.14 -8.70 14.05
CA LEU A 362 -20.26 -9.84 13.78
C LEU A 362 -20.94 -11.17 14.14
N GLU A 363 -20.66 -12.20 13.33
CA GLU A 363 -20.98 -13.59 13.67
C GLU A 363 -20.18 -14.01 14.93
N ASP A 364 -20.77 -14.85 15.79
CA ASP A 364 -20.21 -15.22 17.10
C ASP A 364 -18.78 -15.81 16.99
N ASP A 365 -18.51 -16.63 15.96
CA ASP A 365 -17.20 -17.23 15.72
C ASP A 365 -16.14 -16.19 15.29
N LYS A 366 -16.55 -15.18 14.51
CA LYS A 366 -15.69 -14.04 14.15
C LYS A 366 -15.42 -13.16 15.36
N LYS A 367 -16.42 -12.95 16.21
CA LYS A 367 -16.28 -12.19 17.45
C LYS A 367 -15.28 -12.87 18.39
N GLU A 368 -15.39 -14.18 18.62
CA GLU A 368 -14.44 -14.96 19.43
C GLU A 368 -13.01 -14.87 18.87
N ALA A 369 -12.83 -14.99 17.56
CA ALA A 369 -11.52 -14.85 16.92
C ALA A 369 -10.95 -13.42 17.03
N ALA A 370 -11.80 -12.39 16.98
CA ALA A 370 -11.38 -11.00 17.20
C ALA A 370 -10.98 -10.76 18.67
N GLU A 371 -11.71 -11.33 19.63
CA GLU A 371 -11.35 -11.28 21.05
C GLU A 371 -10.00 -11.99 21.32
N GLU A 372 -9.72 -13.11 20.64
CA GLU A 372 -8.41 -13.79 20.73
C GLU A 372 -7.24 -12.93 20.20
N LEU A 373 -7.51 -12.02 19.25
CA LEU A 373 -6.56 -11.00 18.80
C LEU A 373 -6.44 -9.81 19.76
N GLY A 374 -7.26 -9.75 20.80
CA GLY A 374 -7.29 -8.65 21.76
C GLY A 374 -8.16 -7.48 21.33
N TYR A 375 -9.08 -7.66 20.38
CA TYR A 375 -10.09 -6.65 20.10
C TYR A 375 -11.19 -6.66 21.16
N GLU A 376 -11.59 -5.45 21.53
CA GLU A 376 -12.85 -5.11 22.20
C GLU A 376 -13.76 -4.34 21.24
N ASN A 377 -15.05 -4.17 21.60
CA ASN A 377 -16.06 -3.47 20.77
C ASN A 377 -15.54 -2.14 20.18
N VAL A 378 -15.05 -1.24 21.04
CA VAL A 378 -14.56 0.08 20.60
C VAL A 378 -13.32 -0.04 19.72
N THR A 379 -12.36 -0.88 20.11
CA THR A 379 -11.11 -1.03 19.36
C THR A 379 -11.27 -1.76 18.03
N TRP A 380 -12.36 -2.52 17.85
CA TRP A 380 -12.75 -3.07 16.57
C TRP A 380 -13.44 -2.01 15.71
N ASN A 381 -14.40 -1.29 16.26
CA ASN A 381 -15.19 -0.31 15.53
C ASN A 381 -14.39 0.92 15.07
N VAL A 382 -13.30 1.25 15.76
CA VAL A 382 -12.40 2.34 15.39
C VAL A 382 -11.04 1.78 15.01
N LEU A 383 -10.72 1.88 13.71
CA LEU A 383 -9.45 1.39 13.17
C LEU A 383 -8.26 2.17 13.75
N GLY A 384 -7.16 1.47 13.98
CA GLY A 384 -5.92 2.00 14.55
C GLY A 384 -5.87 2.03 16.07
N LEU A 385 -6.97 1.71 16.79
CA LEU A 385 -6.99 1.75 18.25
C LEU A 385 -6.50 0.47 18.93
N ALA A 386 -6.68 -0.69 18.29
CA ALA A 386 -6.24 -1.94 18.90
C ALA A 386 -4.72 -2.07 18.79
N VAL A 387 -4.04 -2.37 19.91
CA VAL A 387 -2.57 -2.55 19.95
C VAL A 387 -2.09 -3.62 18.96
N VAL A 388 -2.93 -4.61 18.65
CA VAL A 388 -2.60 -5.64 17.66
C VAL A 388 -2.40 -5.06 16.24
N GLU A 389 -3.09 -3.97 15.89
CA GLU A 389 -3.02 -3.32 14.57
C GLU A 389 -1.71 -2.56 14.35
N GLU A 390 -0.93 -2.30 15.41
CA GLU A 390 0.42 -1.74 15.30
C GLU A 390 1.45 -2.77 14.82
N ARG A 391 1.11 -4.07 14.85
CA ARG A 391 2.00 -5.16 14.47
C ARG A 391 1.69 -5.67 13.07
N GLY A 392 2.71 -5.76 12.24
CA GLY A 392 2.63 -6.52 10.99
C GLY A 392 2.58 -8.02 11.25
N TRP A 393 2.18 -8.78 10.25
CA TRP A 393 1.90 -10.21 10.33
C TRP A 393 3.05 -11.04 10.90
N LYS A 394 4.30 -10.69 10.54
CA LYS A 394 5.51 -11.36 11.03
C LYS A 394 5.75 -11.11 12.52
N LYS A 395 5.25 -10.00 13.07
CA LYS A 395 5.36 -9.63 14.49
C LYS A 395 4.20 -10.17 15.34
N LEU A 396 3.14 -10.71 14.72
CA LEU A 396 2.08 -11.41 15.43
C LEU A 396 2.59 -12.72 16.08
N THR A 397 1.97 -13.15 17.17
CA THR A 397 2.21 -14.47 17.76
C THR A 397 1.60 -15.58 16.88
N ARG A 398 1.94 -16.85 17.17
CA ARG A 398 1.33 -17.98 16.47
C ARG A 398 -0.19 -18.07 16.70
N GLN A 399 -0.65 -17.73 17.91
CA GLN A 399 -2.07 -17.71 18.27
C GLN A 399 -2.78 -16.57 17.55
N GLU A 400 -2.22 -15.35 17.62
CA GLU A 400 -2.75 -14.18 16.90
C GLU A 400 -2.87 -14.46 15.39
N ARG A 401 -1.84 -15.02 14.74
CA ARG A 401 -1.96 -15.40 13.31
C ARG A 401 -3.05 -16.43 13.04
N ALA A 402 -3.25 -17.40 13.95
CA ALA A 402 -4.29 -18.40 13.79
C ALA A 402 -5.69 -17.76 13.88
N ALA A 403 -5.91 -16.92 14.89
CA ALA A 403 -7.14 -16.15 15.06
C ALA A 403 -7.39 -15.19 13.87
N ALA A 404 -6.37 -14.48 13.41
CA ALA A 404 -6.45 -13.63 12.22
C ALA A 404 -6.81 -14.45 10.96
N THR A 405 -6.22 -15.63 10.81
CA THR A 405 -6.57 -16.54 9.69
C THR A 405 -8.02 -16.99 9.78
N THR A 406 -8.54 -17.27 10.98
CA THR A 406 -9.97 -17.60 11.20
C THR A 406 -10.89 -16.47 10.78
N LEU A 407 -10.52 -15.21 11.02
CA LEU A 407 -11.26 -14.04 10.53
C LEU A 407 -11.28 -13.96 9.00
N GLY A 408 -10.23 -14.44 8.34
CA GLY A 408 -10.06 -14.40 6.89
C GLY A 408 -8.86 -13.59 6.44
N TRP A 409 -7.98 -13.19 7.38
CA TRP A 409 -6.74 -12.51 7.06
C TRP A 409 -5.72 -13.45 6.42
N THR A 410 -4.96 -12.89 5.50
CA THR A 410 -3.67 -13.40 5.04
C THR A 410 -2.58 -12.46 5.53
N ASP A 411 -1.32 -12.86 5.35
CA ASP A 411 -0.18 -12.02 5.69
C ASP A 411 -0.29 -10.62 5.09
N ILE A 412 -0.51 -10.56 3.77
CA ILE A 412 -0.51 -9.33 3.02
C ILE A 412 -1.78 -8.50 3.22
N THR A 413 -2.94 -9.15 3.41
CA THR A 413 -4.18 -8.40 3.65
C THR A 413 -4.20 -7.78 5.03
N TRP A 414 -3.63 -8.46 6.05
CA TRP A 414 -3.41 -7.87 7.37
C TRP A 414 -2.47 -6.67 7.30
N ASP A 415 -1.31 -6.86 6.67
CA ASP A 415 -0.30 -5.82 6.58
C ASP A 415 -0.83 -4.60 5.83
N CYS A 416 -1.67 -4.78 4.80
CA CYS A 416 -2.29 -3.67 4.08
C CYS A 416 -3.45 -3.02 4.85
N TRP A 417 -4.51 -3.77 5.17
CA TRP A 417 -5.77 -3.18 5.63
C TRP A 417 -5.87 -2.88 7.13
N SER A 418 -4.97 -3.45 7.93
CA SER A 418 -4.97 -3.28 9.39
C SER A 418 -3.71 -2.56 9.86
N ASN A 419 -2.54 -3.04 9.46
CA ASN A 419 -1.28 -2.41 9.86
C ASN A 419 -0.91 -1.21 8.99
N HIS A 420 -1.38 -1.18 7.74
CA HIS A 420 -0.93 -0.27 6.69
C HIS A 420 0.58 -0.31 6.46
N PHE A 421 1.24 -1.44 6.72
CA PHE A 421 2.69 -1.60 6.69
C PHE A 421 3.46 -0.72 7.69
N ARG A 422 2.78 -0.04 8.63
CA ARG A 422 3.40 0.86 9.62
C ARG A 422 4.43 0.19 10.52
N SER A 423 4.39 -1.13 10.63
CA SER A 423 5.34 -1.89 11.45
C SER A 423 6.66 -2.21 10.75
N TYR A 424 6.77 -1.92 9.45
CA TYR A 424 7.95 -2.22 8.64
C TYR A 424 9.07 -1.23 8.95
N ALA A 425 10.33 -1.68 8.88
CA ALA A 425 11.46 -0.76 8.86
C ALA A 425 11.49 0.00 7.53
N TRP A 426 12.14 1.17 7.47
CA TRP A 426 12.24 1.92 6.22
C TRP A 426 12.93 1.09 5.13
N GLU A 427 13.93 0.29 5.49
CA GLU A 427 14.61 -0.62 4.57
C GLU A 427 13.67 -1.70 4.01
N ASP A 428 12.72 -2.19 4.82
CA ASP A 428 11.71 -3.14 4.34
C ASP A 428 10.73 -2.44 3.38
N LEU A 429 10.33 -1.20 3.67
CA LEU A 429 9.50 -0.41 2.76
C LEU A 429 10.21 -0.20 1.42
N VAL A 430 11.49 0.15 1.43
CA VAL A 430 12.33 0.25 0.21
C VAL A 430 12.44 -1.09 -0.49
N PHE A 431 12.63 -2.17 0.27
CA PHE A 431 12.76 -3.51 -0.28
C PHE A 431 11.52 -3.94 -1.07
N TYR A 432 10.32 -3.64 -0.54
CA TYR A 432 9.04 -3.94 -1.18
C TYR A 432 8.52 -2.83 -2.12
N GLY A 433 9.21 -1.69 -2.20
CA GLY A 433 8.81 -0.53 -3.01
C GLY A 433 7.58 0.21 -2.48
N LEU A 434 7.30 0.12 -1.17
CA LEU A 434 6.23 0.84 -0.48
C LEU A 434 6.65 2.24 -0.05
N ASP A 435 7.96 2.48 0.04
CA ASP A 435 8.53 3.76 0.44
C ASP A 435 8.16 4.91 -0.51
N PHE A 436 7.91 4.63 -1.80
CA PHE A 436 7.40 5.64 -2.74
C PHE A 436 6.05 6.21 -2.31
N LEU A 437 5.16 5.35 -1.81
CA LEU A 437 3.82 5.74 -1.38
C LEU A 437 3.91 6.60 -0.10
N TYR A 438 4.77 6.20 0.82
CA TYR A 438 5.05 6.98 2.03
C TYR A 438 5.79 8.29 1.73
N SER A 439 6.70 8.31 0.76
CA SER A 439 7.40 9.53 0.32
C SER A 439 6.46 10.52 -0.34
N ALA A 440 5.46 10.05 -1.10
CA ALA A 440 4.39 10.88 -1.65
C ALA A 440 3.49 11.49 -0.56
N LEU A 441 3.37 10.80 0.58
CA LEU A 441 2.80 11.36 1.81
C LEU A 441 3.80 12.23 2.60
N GLY A 442 5.02 12.45 2.11
CA GLY A 442 6.04 13.29 2.75
C GLY A 442 6.88 12.59 3.83
N TRP A 443 6.71 11.28 4.05
CA TRP A 443 7.57 10.53 4.94
C TRP A 443 8.96 10.32 4.34
N ASN A 444 9.96 10.19 5.19
CA ASN A 444 11.31 9.80 4.82
C ASN A 444 11.88 8.88 5.92
N ALA A 445 13.06 8.30 5.70
CA ALA A 445 13.68 7.40 6.67
C ALA A 445 13.78 8.00 8.08
N SER A 446 14.19 9.28 8.19
CA SER A 446 14.36 9.94 9.48
C SER A 446 13.02 10.22 10.19
N SER A 447 11.98 10.67 9.48
CA SER A 447 10.67 10.86 10.11
C SER A 447 9.99 9.52 10.44
N TRP A 448 10.18 8.50 9.61
CA TRP A 448 9.67 7.14 9.84
C TRP A 448 10.26 6.49 11.09
N GLU A 449 11.56 6.69 11.33
CA GLU A 449 12.27 6.19 12.51
C GLU A 449 12.10 7.06 13.76
N GLY A 450 11.29 8.13 13.69
CA GLY A 450 11.05 9.05 14.81
C GLY A 450 12.26 9.95 15.14
N GLN A 451 13.19 10.12 14.20
CA GLN A 451 14.32 11.05 14.32
C GLN A 451 13.93 12.49 13.91
N GLN A 452 12.84 12.63 13.17
CA GLN A 452 12.22 13.89 12.76
C GLN A 452 10.71 13.82 13.01
N ASP A 453 10.07 14.98 13.06
CA ASP A 453 8.62 15.05 13.16
C ASP A 453 7.94 14.38 11.96
N PRO A 454 6.77 13.76 12.17
CA PRO A 454 5.95 13.24 11.08
C PRO A 454 5.62 14.33 10.03
N PRO A 455 5.36 13.95 8.77
CA PRO A 455 5.00 14.91 7.74
C PRO A 455 3.62 15.54 8.00
N PRO A 456 3.35 16.76 7.47
CA PRO A 456 2.06 17.44 7.64
C PRO A 456 0.87 16.61 7.15
N SER A 457 1.07 15.75 6.13
CA SER A 457 0.01 14.87 5.64
C SER A 457 -0.58 14.00 6.75
N SER A 458 0.24 13.54 7.71
CA SER A 458 -0.19 12.67 8.81
C SER A 458 -1.15 13.31 9.80
N GLU A 459 -1.37 14.63 9.68
CA GLU A 459 -2.25 15.42 10.55
C GLU A 459 -3.47 15.96 9.78
N LYS A 460 -3.47 15.83 8.45
CA LYS A 460 -4.59 16.25 7.60
C LYS A 460 -5.71 15.22 7.69
N TYR A 461 -6.94 15.72 7.74
CA TYR A 461 -8.13 14.94 7.36
C TYR A 461 -8.05 14.53 5.88
N TRP A 462 -8.71 13.43 5.52
CA TRP A 462 -8.71 12.88 4.16
C TRP A 462 -9.08 13.91 3.08
N ASP A 463 -10.08 14.73 3.35
CA ASP A 463 -10.59 15.75 2.42
C ASP A 463 -9.58 16.90 2.21
N LEU A 464 -8.59 17.03 3.10
CA LEU A 464 -7.51 18.03 3.03
C LEU A 464 -6.24 17.51 2.36
N LEU A 465 -6.15 16.20 2.12
CA LEU A 465 -5.10 15.61 1.31
C LEU A 465 -5.19 16.14 -0.14
N ASN A 466 -4.06 16.27 -0.83
CA ASN A 466 -4.07 16.47 -2.27
C ASN A 466 -4.30 15.13 -3.02
N ASP A 467 -4.48 15.18 -4.34
CA ASP A 467 -4.78 13.99 -5.14
C ASP A 467 -3.67 12.92 -5.03
N ILE A 468 -2.40 13.33 -5.08
CA ILE A 468 -1.25 12.42 -4.97
C ILE A 468 -1.17 11.78 -3.59
N GLU A 469 -1.40 12.56 -2.53
CA GLU A 469 -1.47 12.07 -1.15
C GLU A 469 -2.58 11.01 -1.01
N ARG A 470 -3.80 11.29 -1.52
CA ARG A 470 -4.92 10.32 -1.47
C ARG A 470 -4.65 9.06 -2.29
N GLU A 471 -4.12 9.19 -3.50
CA GLU A 471 -3.78 8.03 -4.36
C GLU A 471 -2.74 7.13 -3.69
N SER A 472 -1.75 7.74 -3.06
CA SER A 472 -0.70 7.01 -2.31
C SER A 472 -1.24 6.36 -1.04
N ALA A 473 -2.13 7.05 -0.33
CA ALA A 473 -2.84 6.51 0.83
C ALA A 473 -3.72 5.31 0.41
N ASN A 474 -4.48 5.41 -0.68
CA ASN A 474 -5.26 4.31 -1.26
C ASN A 474 -4.38 3.10 -1.60
N ALA A 475 -3.19 3.34 -2.17
CA ALA A 475 -2.22 2.29 -2.47
C ALA A 475 -1.64 1.61 -1.21
N LEU A 476 -1.75 2.25 -0.04
CA LEU A 476 -1.45 1.72 1.29
C LEU A 476 -2.70 1.19 2.03
N CYS A 477 -3.81 0.97 1.30
CA CYS A 477 -5.10 0.53 1.84
C CYS A 477 -5.79 1.51 2.81
N TYR A 478 -5.40 2.79 2.80
CA TYR A 478 -6.17 3.84 3.45
C TYR A 478 -7.33 4.30 2.57
N PHE A 479 -8.41 4.70 3.19
CA PHE A 479 -9.56 5.40 2.62
C PHE A 479 -10.11 6.32 3.71
N ARG A 480 -10.99 7.26 3.34
CA ARG A 480 -11.52 8.28 4.25
C ARG A 480 -11.79 7.76 5.67
N ASP A 481 -12.64 6.74 5.81
CA ASP A 481 -13.08 6.29 7.13
C ASP A 481 -11.94 5.72 8.00
N ASN A 482 -10.97 5.00 7.43
CA ASN A 482 -9.86 4.45 8.24
C ASN A 482 -8.69 5.42 8.40
N TRP A 483 -8.58 6.41 7.52
CA TRP A 483 -7.61 7.50 7.63
C TRP A 483 -8.02 8.47 8.73
N ASP A 484 -9.28 8.92 8.70
CA ASP A 484 -9.85 9.86 9.66
C ASP A 484 -10.20 9.19 11.00
N GLY A 485 -10.12 7.86 11.10
CA GLY A 485 -10.39 7.10 12.33
C GLY A 485 -11.86 7.13 12.72
N GLU A 486 -12.76 6.98 11.74
CA GLU A 486 -14.20 6.99 11.94
C GLU A 486 -14.67 5.77 12.75
N ASP A 487 -15.64 6.00 13.64
CA ASP A 487 -16.30 4.96 14.42
C ASP A 487 -17.42 4.33 13.59
N MET A 488 -17.30 3.04 13.28
CA MET A 488 -18.30 2.30 12.50
C MET A 488 -19.66 2.17 13.19
N THR A 489 -19.75 2.49 14.48
CA THR A 489 -21.01 2.37 15.21
C THR A 489 -21.96 3.49 14.81
N PRO A 490 -23.26 3.20 14.58
CA PRO A 490 -24.24 4.22 14.24
C PRO A 490 -24.23 5.41 15.20
N ASN A 491 -24.31 6.62 14.62
CA ASN A 491 -24.38 7.86 15.35
C ASN A 491 -25.47 8.76 14.75
N ASN A 492 -26.74 8.44 15.03
CA ASN A 492 -27.89 9.23 14.55
C ASN A 492 -28.16 10.50 15.37
N GLY A 493 -27.28 10.83 16.31
CA GLY A 493 -27.39 12.00 17.17
C GLY A 493 -27.04 13.32 16.46
N PRO A 494 -27.21 14.45 17.14
CA PRO A 494 -26.87 15.77 16.57
C PRO A 494 -25.34 16.01 16.49
N PHE A 495 -24.57 15.23 17.25
CA PHE A 495 -23.12 15.33 17.35
C PHE A 495 -22.40 14.56 16.23
N PRO A 496 -21.23 15.03 15.77
CA PRO A 496 -20.43 14.30 14.77
C PRO A 496 -19.93 12.94 15.31
N PHE A 497 -19.71 12.84 16.62
CA PHE A 497 -19.26 11.63 17.29
C PHE A 497 -20.19 11.22 18.43
N ARG A 498 -20.11 9.96 18.84
CA ARG A 498 -20.85 9.47 19.99
C ARG A 498 -20.44 10.18 21.26
N ILE A 499 -21.43 10.50 22.10
CA ILE A 499 -21.16 11.22 23.34
C ILE A 499 -20.46 10.28 24.33
N PRO A 500 -19.31 10.66 24.92
CA PRO A 500 -18.61 9.87 25.93
C PRO A 500 -19.39 9.95 27.25
N ALA A 501 -20.50 9.22 27.36
CA ALA A 501 -21.49 9.41 28.41
C ALA A 501 -20.92 9.36 29.84
N LYS A 502 -19.89 8.55 30.07
CA LYS A 502 -19.21 8.49 31.38
C LYS A 502 -18.68 9.85 31.81
N ARG A 503 -18.17 10.69 30.89
CA ARG A 503 -17.65 12.04 31.17
C ARG A 503 -18.68 12.94 31.86
N TYR A 504 -19.96 12.72 31.59
CA TYR A 504 -21.07 13.53 32.07
C TYR A 504 -21.80 12.90 33.27
N VAL A 505 -21.26 11.81 33.83
CA VAL A 505 -21.69 11.27 35.12
C VAL A 505 -20.97 12.06 36.23
N PRO A 506 -21.69 12.60 37.23
CA PRO A 506 -21.05 13.32 38.34
C PRO A 506 -19.99 12.48 39.04
N TRP A 507 -18.90 13.10 39.50
CA TRP A 507 -17.75 12.42 40.10
C TRP A 507 -18.12 11.42 41.20
N LYS A 508 -19.08 11.80 42.04
CA LYS A 508 -19.58 10.97 43.17
C LYS A 508 -20.35 9.74 42.71
N GLU A 509 -20.91 9.76 41.51
CA GLU A 509 -21.74 8.70 40.93
C GLU A 509 -20.94 7.79 39.99
N LEU A 510 -19.74 8.19 39.59
CA LEU A 510 -18.84 7.33 38.82
C LEU A 510 -18.53 6.03 39.56
N PRO A 511 -18.52 4.89 38.84
CA PRO A 511 -17.98 3.65 39.37
C PRO A 511 -16.55 3.86 39.89
N ASN A 512 -16.23 3.28 41.06
CA ASN A 512 -14.93 3.46 41.70
C ASN A 512 -13.73 3.19 40.77
N ALA A 513 -13.85 2.19 39.89
CA ALA A 513 -12.81 1.86 38.92
C ALA A 513 -12.59 2.99 37.90
N ASP A 514 -13.66 3.57 37.37
CA ASP A 514 -13.58 4.64 36.37
C ASP A 514 -13.10 5.95 37.00
N ARG A 515 -13.56 6.26 38.23
CA ARG A 515 -13.06 7.39 39.01
C ARG A 515 -11.56 7.27 39.30
N GLN A 516 -11.07 6.07 39.63
CA GLN A 516 -9.64 5.85 39.86
C GLN A 516 -8.82 6.04 38.59
N ARG A 517 -9.31 5.58 37.42
CA ARG A 517 -8.63 5.83 36.13
C ARG A 517 -8.57 7.31 35.80
N ALA A 518 -9.70 8.02 35.96
CA ALA A 518 -9.77 9.46 35.74
C ALA A 518 -8.77 10.22 36.62
N TYR A 519 -8.64 9.83 37.89
CA TYR A 519 -7.70 10.43 38.84
C TYR A 519 -6.24 10.07 38.55
N ASP A 520 -5.90 8.78 38.50
CA ASP A 520 -4.51 8.32 38.44
C ASP A 520 -3.87 8.56 37.07
N SER A 521 -4.65 8.43 35.99
CA SER A 521 -4.10 8.40 34.63
C SER A 521 -4.39 9.66 33.83
N LEU A 522 -5.53 10.32 34.07
CA LEU A 522 -5.93 11.53 33.36
C LEU A 522 -5.89 12.78 34.24
N PHE A 523 -5.48 12.65 35.52
CA PHE A 523 -5.29 13.74 36.46
C PHE A 523 -6.55 14.58 36.76
N TYR A 524 -7.73 13.98 36.62
CA TYR A 524 -8.97 14.59 37.08
C TYR A 524 -9.11 14.48 38.60
N ASP A 525 -9.75 15.45 39.22
CA ASP A 525 -10.31 15.38 40.56
C ASP A 525 -11.79 15.76 40.54
N GLU A 526 -12.44 15.83 41.72
CA GLU A 526 -13.87 16.14 41.79
C GLU A 526 -14.21 17.49 41.15
N ASP A 527 -13.37 18.50 41.40
CA ASP A 527 -13.60 19.87 40.92
C ASP A 527 -13.37 19.97 39.41
N THR A 528 -12.30 19.36 38.90
CA THR A 528 -11.94 19.40 37.48
C THR A 528 -12.74 18.42 36.62
N TRP A 529 -13.37 17.40 37.22
CA TRP A 529 -14.29 16.51 36.52
C TRP A 529 -15.67 17.15 36.34
N ASP A 530 -16.28 17.64 37.43
CA ASP A 530 -17.66 18.15 37.36
C ASP A 530 -17.74 19.55 36.71
N ILE A 531 -16.62 20.26 36.57
CA ILE A 531 -16.53 21.53 35.84
C ILE A 531 -15.81 21.28 34.51
N TYR A 532 -16.53 21.37 33.40
CA TYR A 532 -15.98 21.10 32.06
C TYR A 532 -14.99 22.18 31.61
N GLY A 533 -13.88 21.76 30.98
CA GLY A 533 -12.91 22.65 30.33
C GLY A 533 -11.84 23.25 31.26
N VAL A 534 -11.81 22.89 32.54
CA VAL A 534 -10.85 23.43 33.51
C VAL A 534 -9.69 22.49 33.82
N ALA A 535 -9.78 21.21 33.45
CA ALA A 535 -8.71 20.26 33.70
C ALA A 535 -7.54 20.51 32.75
N GLU A 536 -6.29 20.43 33.23
CA GLU A 536 -5.12 20.60 32.35
C GLU A 536 -5.04 19.53 31.25
N ILE A 537 -5.56 18.32 31.51
CA ILE A 537 -5.62 17.24 30.51
C ILE A 537 -6.53 17.60 29.33
N GLU A 538 -7.58 18.40 29.55
CA GLU A 538 -8.51 18.85 28.49
C GLU A 538 -7.87 19.90 27.56
N LYS A 539 -6.67 20.39 27.87
CA LYS A 539 -5.89 21.27 26.98
C LYS A 539 -4.93 20.50 26.07
N LYS A 540 -4.98 19.18 26.06
CA LYS A 540 -4.23 18.33 25.14
C LYS A 540 -5.12 17.88 23.98
N THR A 541 -4.57 17.82 22.77
CA THR A 541 -5.19 17.02 21.71
C THR A 541 -5.05 15.54 22.04
N TRP A 542 -5.83 14.67 21.40
CA TRP A 542 -5.65 13.22 21.56
C TRP A 542 -4.21 12.77 21.29
N ARG A 543 -3.56 13.39 20.29
CA ARG A 543 -2.17 13.09 19.91
C ARG A 543 -1.16 13.50 20.99
N ASP A 544 -1.47 14.54 21.77
CA ASP A 544 -0.62 15.00 22.88
C ASP A 544 -0.79 14.15 24.14
N LEU A 545 -1.78 13.26 24.17
CA LEU A 545 -1.90 12.23 25.19
C LEU A 545 -0.82 11.16 24.99
N THR A 546 -0.22 10.73 26.09
CA THR A 546 0.63 9.54 26.10
C THR A 546 -0.17 8.30 25.70
N PRO A 547 0.47 7.24 25.16
CA PRO A 547 -0.24 5.99 24.84
C PRO A 547 -1.00 5.39 26.03
N TRP A 548 -0.51 5.61 27.26
CA TRP A 548 -1.19 5.22 28.48
C TRP A 548 -2.45 6.07 28.75
N GLU A 549 -2.35 7.41 28.65
CA GLU A 549 -3.50 8.32 28.76
C GLU A 549 -4.58 7.98 27.72
N GLN A 550 -4.21 7.75 26.46
CA GLN A 550 -5.13 7.34 25.40
C GLN A 550 -5.87 6.04 25.75
N SER A 551 -5.14 5.02 26.23
CA SER A 551 -5.74 3.75 26.64
C SER A 551 -6.76 3.90 27.77
N GLU A 552 -6.46 4.73 28.77
CA GLU A 552 -7.36 4.97 29.90
C GLU A 552 -8.54 5.88 29.51
N ALA A 553 -8.35 6.83 28.60
CA ALA A 553 -9.42 7.63 28.01
C ALA A 553 -10.40 6.75 27.19
N THR A 554 -9.90 5.77 26.44
CA THR A 554 -10.73 4.78 25.73
C THR A 554 -11.64 3.99 26.68
N LYS A 555 -11.16 3.64 27.87
CA LYS A 555 -11.99 2.96 28.89
C LYS A 555 -13.09 3.85 29.47
N LEU A 556 -12.94 5.17 29.34
CA LEU A 556 -13.97 6.16 29.67
C LEU A 556 -14.90 6.49 28.48
N GLY A 557 -14.71 5.84 27.33
CA GLY A 557 -15.55 6.01 26.14
C GLY A 557 -15.07 7.11 25.19
N PHE A 558 -13.85 7.61 25.38
CA PHE A 558 -13.23 8.53 24.42
C PHE A 558 -12.50 7.79 23.31
N ILE A 559 -12.58 8.32 22.11
CA ILE A 559 -11.79 7.91 20.95
C ILE A 559 -11.14 9.18 20.38
N PRO A 560 -10.18 9.11 19.45
CA PRO A 560 -9.41 10.27 19.03
C PRO A 560 -10.26 11.50 18.68
N ASN A 561 -11.24 11.28 17.81
CA ASN A 561 -12.13 12.34 17.36
C ASN A 561 -13.12 12.82 18.43
N SER A 562 -13.60 11.93 19.31
CA SER A 562 -14.52 12.34 20.39
C SER A 562 -13.80 13.07 21.52
N TRP A 563 -12.51 12.79 21.76
CA TRP A 563 -11.70 13.55 22.70
C TRP A 563 -11.51 14.99 22.24
N ASP A 564 -10.99 15.17 21.02
CA ASP A 564 -10.75 16.50 20.47
C ASP A 564 -12.06 17.30 20.35
N CYS A 565 -13.17 16.63 20.04
CA CYS A 565 -14.46 17.30 19.98
C CYS A 565 -15.02 17.65 21.38
N PHE A 566 -15.15 16.69 22.30
CA PHE A 566 -15.88 16.89 23.56
C PHE A 566 -15.03 17.41 24.72
N GLN A 567 -13.69 17.29 24.69
CA GLN A 567 -12.83 17.76 25.80
C GLN A 567 -12.22 19.12 25.50
N ASN A 568 -11.68 19.29 24.29
CA ASN A 568 -10.98 20.53 23.93
C ASN A 568 -11.74 21.39 22.91
N HIS A 569 -12.85 20.91 22.33
CA HIS A 569 -13.63 21.63 21.31
C HIS A 569 -12.77 22.10 20.13
N TYR A 570 -11.77 21.29 19.78
CA TYR A 570 -10.71 21.57 18.82
C TYR A 570 -9.82 22.77 19.15
N LEU A 571 -9.98 23.44 20.29
CA LEU A 571 -9.27 24.69 20.64
C LEU A 571 -7.74 24.56 20.67
N GLN A 572 -7.22 23.34 20.64
CA GLN A 572 -5.79 23.03 20.63
C GLN A 572 -5.28 22.63 19.23
N LYS A 573 -6.13 22.68 18.20
CA LYS A 573 -5.77 22.47 16.80
C LYS A 573 -5.58 23.79 16.08
N GLU A 574 -4.65 23.79 15.12
CA GLU A 574 -4.54 24.88 14.16
C GLU A 574 -5.76 24.89 13.25
N TRP A 575 -6.14 26.08 12.74
CA TRP A 575 -7.34 26.23 11.90
C TRP A 575 -7.35 25.27 10.69
N TYR A 576 -6.18 25.04 10.08
CA TYR A 576 -6.06 24.18 8.91
C TYR A 576 -6.05 22.68 9.22
N ASP A 577 -5.90 22.31 10.49
CA ASP A 577 -5.96 20.92 10.94
C ASP A 577 -7.40 20.51 11.32
N ILE A 578 -8.35 21.45 11.22
CA ILE A 578 -9.76 21.21 11.51
C ILE A 578 -10.50 20.85 10.21
N ASN A 579 -11.30 19.78 10.28
CA ASN A 579 -12.13 19.34 9.17
C ASN A 579 -13.00 20.49 8.61
N TRP A 580 -13.21 20.52 7.28
CA TRP A 580 -13.97 21.58 6.62
C TRP A 580 -15.42 21.70 7.13
N ASP A 581 -16.10 20.59 7.41
CA ASP A 581 -17.47 20.57 7.96
C ASP A 581 -17.51 21.26 9.34
N ILE A 582 -16.45 21.06 10.12
CA ILE A 582 -16.30 21.63 11.46
C ILE A 582 -15.99 23.13 11.35
N ARG A 583 -15.12 23.53 10.41
CA ARG A 583 -14.85 24.96 10.14
C ARG A 583 -16.09 25.71 9.66
N ASP A 584 -16.92 25.09 8.83
CA ASP A 584 -18.19 25.69 8.40
C ASP A 584 -19.14 25.92 9.57
N ALA A 585 -19.21 24.98 10.52
CA ALA A 585 -19.93 25.18 11.77
C ALA A 585 -19.31 26.30 12.63
N MET A 586 -17.98 26.34 12.74
CA MET A 586 -17.27 27.41 13.46
C MET A 586 -17.55 28.79 12.84
N ASN A 587 -17.60 28.89 11.51
CA ASN A 587 -17.96 30.11 10.79
C ASN A 587 -19.36 30.61 11.14
N ILE A 588 -20.35 29.71 11.29
CA ILE A 588 -21.71 30.07 11.73
C ILE A 588 -21.69 30.70 13.12
N LEU A 589 -20.83 30.20 14.01
CA LEU A 589 -20.65 30.73 15.36
C LEU A 589 -19.82 32.03 15.39
N GLY A 590 -19.32 32.49 14.25
CA GLY A 590 -18.56 33.73 14.11
C GLY A 590 -17.05 33.58 14.27
N TRP A 591 -16.52 32.35 14.29
CA TRP A 591 -15.09 32.13 14.13
C TRP A 591 -14.67 32.30 12.68
N ASP A 592 -13.41 32.66 12.47
CA ASP A 592 -12.70 32.61 11.21
C ASP A 592 -11.22 32.29 11.49
N GLU A 593 -10.42 32.08 10.46
CA GLU A 593 -8.98 31.77 10.59
C GLU A 593 -8.25 32.76 11.51
N LYS A 594 -8.57 34.06 11.37
CA LYS A 594 -7.88 35.12 12.10
C LYS A 594 -8.26 35.11 13.58
N THR A 595 -9.55 35.10 13.88
CA THR A 595 -10.08 35.08 15.24
C THR A 595 -9.66 33.81 15.96
N TRP A 596 -9.60 32.67 15.25
CA TRP A 596 -9.09 31.41 15.79
C TRP A 596 -7.61 31.53 16.19
N ALA A 597 -6.75 31.99 15.27
CA ALA A 597 -5.32 32.17 15.54
C ALA A 597 -5.03 33.20 16.65
N GLU A 598 -5.87 34.23 16.78
CA GLU A 598 -5.78 35.24 17.84
C GLU A 598 -6.44 34.81 19.16
N GLN A 599 -7.10 33.64 19.20
CA GLN A 599 -7.98 33.20 20.29
C GLN A 599 -9.02 34.26 20.69
N ALA A 600 -9.48 35.03 19.70
CA ALA A 600 -10.45 36.11 19.87
C ALA A 600 -11.87 35.53 19.81
N GLN A 601 -12.41 35.20 20.99
CA GLN A 601 -13.71 34.56 21.13
C GLN A 601 -14.86 35.38 20.48
N PRO A 602 -15.71 34.77 19.63
CA PRO A 602 -16.84 35.43 19.00
C PRO A 602 -17.95 35.82 19.99
N ASP A 603 -18.76 36.84 19.63
CA ASP A 603 -19.87 37.35 20.46
C ASP A 603 -20.91 36.27 20.82
N SER A 604 -21.10 35.27 19.95
CA SER A 604 -22.05 34.16 20.16
C SER A 604 -21.80 33.45 21.49
N TYR A 605 -20.54 33.31 21.92
CA TYR A 605 -20.15 32.64 23.16
C TYR A 605 -20.49 33.44 24.43
N SER A 606 -20.82 34.73 24.29
CA SER A 606 -21.33 35.53 25.41
C SER A 606 -22.84 35.36 25.63
N ASN A 607 -23.55 34.75 24.68
CA ASN A 607 -24.97 34.47 24.80
C ASN A 607 -25.21 33.19 25.58
N LYS A 608 -26.24 33.18 26.43
CA LYS A 608 -26.76 31.93 27.02
C LYS A 608 -27.25 30.98 25.91
N TRP A 609 -27.16 29.67 26.15
CA TRP A 609 -27.55 28.65 25.17
C TRP A 609 -28.96 28.87 24.59
N GLU A 610 -29.93 29.24 25.43
CA GLU A 610 -31.34 29.39 25.04
C GLU A 610 -31.58 30.62 24.15
N VAL A 611 -30.59 31.51 24.04
CA VAL A 611 -30.64 32.73 23.22
C VAL A 611 -30.01 32.52 21.85
N LEU A 612 -29.22 31.46 21.68
CA LEU A 612 -28.65 31.09 20.38
C LEU A 612 -29.77 30.77 19.37
N SER A 613 -29.56 31.17 18.13
CA SER A 613 -30.40 30.75 17.01
C SER A 613 -30.32 29.23 16.79
N GLU A 614 -31.30 28.67 16.08
CA GLU A 614 -31.31 27.24 15.77
C GLU A 614 -30.07 26.82 14.95
N ASP A 615 -29.61 27.68 14.04
CA ASP A 615 -28.41 27.42 13.23
C ASP A 615 -27.13 27.49 14.09
N GLU A 616 -27.04 28.43 15.04
CA GLU A 616 -25.94 28.48 16.01
C GLU A 616 -25.94 27.25 16.93
N GLN A 617 -27.10 26.79 17.42
CA GLN A 617 -27.17 25.57 18.23
C GLN A 617 -26.74 24.32 17.42
N LYS A 618 -27.18 24.20 16.16
CA LYS A 618 -26.74 23.13 15.25
C LYS A 618 -25.24 23.17 15.00
N ALA A 619 -24.69 24.36 14.77
CA ALA A 619 -23.26 24.57 14.61
C ALA A 619 -22.48 24.22 15.89
N ALA A 620 -23.01 24.61 17.07
CA ALA A 620 -22.45 24.25 18.36
C ALA A 620 -22.41 22.73 18.57
N TYR A 621 -23.47 22.00 18.21
CA TYR A 621 -23.46 20.53 18.24
C TYR A 621 -22.38 19.92 17.34
N LYS A 622 -22.09 20.54 16.18
CA LYS A 622 -21.01 20.08 15.28
C LYS A 622 -19.61 20.23 15.88
N ILE A 623 -19.41 21.17 16.80
CA ILE A 623 -18.18 21.28 17.61
C ILE A 623 -18.34 20.71 19.02
N CYS A 624 -19.31 19.82 19.22
CA CYS A 624 -19.59 19.11 20.47
C CYS A 624 -19.95 19.98 21.68
N TYR A 625 -20.39 21.22 21.44
CA TYR A 625 -21.08 22.00 22.44
C TYR A 625 -22.58 21.66 22.48
N PHE A 626 -23.13 21.70 23.68
CA PHE A 626 -24.54 21.61 23.98
C PHE A 626 -24.85 22.48 25.20
N ASN A 627 -26.12 22.55 25.61
CA ASN A 627 -26.55 23.44 26.68
C ASN A 627 -25.70 23.32 27.95
N ILE A 628 -25.18 22.14 28.27
CA ILE A 628 -24.51 21.87 29.55
C ILE A 628 -23.05 22.33 29.58
N ASN A 629 -22.31 22.24 28.48
CA ASN A 629 -20.90 22.64 28.39
C ASN A 629 -20.70 23.95 27.60
N TRP A 630 -21.77 24.66 27.26
CA TRP A 630 -21.69 25.93 26.55
C TRP A 630 -21.05 27.03 27.41
N PRO A 631 -20.02 27.75 26.94
CA PRO A 631 -19.31 28.75 27.74
C PRO A 631 -20.15 29.95 28.17
N GLY A 632 -21.18 30.30 27.39
CA GLY A 632 -22.13 31.36 27.76
C GLY A 632 -23.09 30.97 28.90
N GLY A 633 -23.00 29.72 29.35
CA GLY A 633 -23.80 29.16 30.44
C GLY A 633 -25.20 28.69 30.01
N THR A 634 -25.85 28.01 30.93
CA THR A 634 -27.24 27.56 30.87
C THR A 634 -27.86 27.64 32.25
N ASP A 635 -29.19 27.61 32.31
CA ASP A 635 -29.92 27.43 33.57
C ASP A 635 -30.15 25.93 33.90
N ALA A 636 -29.52 25.00 33.15
CA ALA A 636 -29.68 23.55 33.34
C ALA A 636 -29.11 23.03 34.67
N SER A 637 -29.86 22.15 35.32
CA SER A 637 -29.49 21.41 36.52
C SER A 637 -28.74 20.12 36.19
N ILE A 638 -28.11 19.50 37.19
CA ILE A 638 -27.44 18.18 37.05
C ILE A 638 -28.44 17.09 36.59
N GLU A 639 -29.71 17.16 37.00
CA GLU A 639 -30.75 16.20 36.58
C GLU A 639 -31.11 16.36 35.10
N ASP A 640 -30.97 17.57 34.56
CA ASP A 640 -31.12 17.83 33.12
C ASP A 640 -29.97 17.22 32.31
N VAL A 641 -28.76 17.09 32.92
CA VAL A 641 -27.60 16.41 32.30
C VAL A 641 -27.87 14.94 32.10
N ALA A 642 -28.23 14.21 33.15
CA ALA A 642 -28.47 12.77 33.06
C ALA A 642 -29.58 12.47 32.03
N THR A 643 -30.69 13.21 32.09
CA THR A 643 -31.82 13.07 31.17
C THR A 643 -31.41 13.37 29.72
N PHE A 644 -30.61 14.41 29.49
CA PHE A 644 -30.10 14.74 28.16
C PHE A 644 -29.22 13.62 27.59
N ILE A 645 -28.27 13.12 28.38
CA ILE A 645 -27.35 12.05 27.96
C ILE A 645 -28.12 10.77 27.62
N GLU A 646 -29.06 10.35 28.47
CA GLU A 646 -29.89 9.17 28.19
C GLU A 646 -30.68 9.31 26.88
N ASN A 647 -31.28 10.48 26.63
CA ASN A 647 -32.01 10.75 25.40
C ASN A 647 -31.09 10.75 24.16
N VAL A 648 -29.92 11.39 24.26
CA VAL A 648 -28.94 11.40 23.16
C VAL A 648 -28.43 10.00 22.85
N GLN A 649 -28.08 9.21 23.86
CA GLN A 649 -27.61 7.84 23.67
C GLN A 649 -28.70 6.95 23.06
N ALA A 650 -29.96 7.12 23.47
CA ALA A 650 -31.09 6.41 22.87
C ALA A 650 -31.24 6.75 21.39
N ILE A 651 -31.08 8.02 21.01
CA ILE A 651 -31.10 8.45 19.59
C ILE A 651 -29.89 7.87 18.84
N GLN A 652 -28.68 8.00 19.39
CA GLN A 652 -27.45 7.51 18.76
C GLN A 652 -27.49 6.00 18.52
N SER A 653 -28.11 5.24 19.42
CA SER A 653 -28.21 3.78 19.34
C SER A 653 -29.44 3.28 18.57
N SER A 654 -30.31 4.16 18.07
CA SER A 654 -31.54 3.76 17.39
C SER A 654 -31.25 3.21 15.98
N PRO A 655 -31.75 2.02 15.60
CA PRO A 655 -31.58 1.52 14.25
C PRO A 655 -32.34 2.40 13.25
N VAL A 656 -31.67 2.82 12.17
CA VAL A 656 -32.30 3.57 11.09
C VAL A 656 -33.32 2.65 10.41
N SER A 657 -34.60 3.01 10.42
CA SER A 657 -35.62 2.34 9.60
C SER A 657 -35.39 2.71 8.13
N ILE A 658 -34.57 1.93 7.43
CA ILE A 658 -34.30 2.16 6.00
C ILE A 658 -35.52 1.72 5.19
N SER A 659 -36.41 2.65 4.85
CA SER A 659 -37.27 2.53 3.68
C SER A 659 -36.70 3.41 2.56
N ASN A 660 -36.08 2.76 1.57
CA ASN A 660 -35.65 3.27 0.26
C ASN A 660 -34.61 4.39 0.23
N ILE A 661 -33.33 4.03 0.22
CA ILE A 661 -32.28 4.80 -0.46
C ILE A 661 -31.48 3.82 -1.32
N ALA A 662 -31.58 4.00 -2.65
CA ALA A 662 -30.71 3.35 -3.61
C ALA A 662 -29.32 3.98 -3.49
N THR A 663 -28.30 3.14 -3.32
CA THR A 663 -26.88 3.50 -3.38
C THR A 663 -26.54 4.06 -4.76
N ASP A 664 -26.19 5.34 -4.82
CA ASP A 664 -25.60 5.98 -6.00
C ASP A 664 -24.19 6.46 -5.62
N ASP A 665 -23.25 5.51 -5.53
CA ASP A 665 -21.83 5.82 -5.45
C ASP A 665 -21.24 5.74 -6.86
N THR A 666 -21.23 6.88 -7.55
CA THR A 666 -20.25 7.15 -8.61
C THR A 666 -19.64 8.54 -8.39
N PRO A 667 -18.31 8.70 -8.47
CA PRO A 667 -17.65 9.98 -8.23
C PRO A 667 -17.91 10.94 -9.39
N GLN A 668 -18.58 12.07 -9.12
CA GLN A 668 -18.66 13.19 -10.05
C GLN A 668 -17.43 14.09 -9.88
N SER A 669 -16.62 14.20 -10.93
CA SER A 669 -15.63 15.26 -11.09
C SER A 669 -16.34 16.60 -11.31
N SER A 670 -15.95 17.61 -10.54
CA SER A 670 -16.33 19.01 -10.80
C SER A 670 -15.10 19.80 -11.23
N ASP A 671 -14.90 19.86 -12.55
CA ASP A 671 -14.02 20.83 -13.19
C ASP A 671 -14.58 22.24 -13.01
N SER A 672 -13.83 23.13 -12.38
CA SER A 672 -14.04 24.57 -12.52
C SER A 672 -12.72 25.32 -12.75
N SER A 673 -12.30 25.33 -14.02
CA SER A 673 -11.29 26.24 -14.51
C SER A 673 -11.85 27.67 -14.57
N ASN A 674 -11.38 28.54 -13.68
CA ASN A 674 -11.75 29.95 -13.63
C ASN A 674 -10.60 30.81 -14.16
N THR A 675 -10.58 31.11 -15.46
CA THR A 675 -9.67 32.12 -16.04
C THR A 675 -10.37 33.48 -16.16
N LYS A 676 -9.88 34.45 -15.38
CA LYS A 676 -10.16 35.89 -15.51
C LYS A 676 -9.61 36.43 -16.84
N ALA A 677 -10.45 37.12 -17.62
CA ALA A 677 -10.03 38.22 -18.51
C ALA A 677 -11.16 39.27 -18.59
N GLY A 678 -10.76 40.54 -18.58
CA GLY A 678 -11.58 41.73 -18.32
C GLY A 678 -12.52 42.22 -19.43
N PRO A 679 -13.07 43.45 -19.26
CA PRO A 679 -14.39 43.83 -19.74
C PRO A 679 -14.38 44.62 -21.05
N SER A 680 -15.51 44.59 -21.78
CA SER A 680 -15.83 45.60 -22.79
C SER A 680 -17.32 45.92 -22.81
N GLU A 681 -17.57 47.23 -22.79
CA GLU A 681 -18.84 47.96 -22.79
C GLU A 681 -19.83 47.55 -23.89
N LEU A 682 -21.13 47.62 -23.61
CA LEU A 682 -22.04 48.46 -24.38
C LEU A 682 -23.40 48.63 -23.67
N ALA A 683 -23.82 49.89 -23.65
CA ALA A 683 -24.94 50.41 -22.92
C ALA A 683 -26.28 50.28 -23.66
N ALA A 684 -27.33 50.44 -22.85
CA ALA A 684 -28.53 51.22 -23.11
C ALA A 684 -29.80 50.49 -23.63
N SER A 685 -30.85 50.65 -22.81
CA SER A 685 -32.09 51.37 -23.15
C SER A 685 -33.36 50.55 -23.42
N MET A 686 -34.30 50.73 -22.48
CA MET A 686 -35.76 50.91 -22.64
C MET A 686 -36.63 49.70 -22.99
N ALA A 687 -37.49 49.31 -22.04
CA ALA A 687 -38.92 49.71 -22.03
C ALA A 687 -39.75 48.72 -21.17
N SER A 688 -40.41 49.23 -20.13
CA SER A 688 -41.67 48.67 -19.58
C SER A 688 -42.84 49.17 -20.46
N PRO A 689 -44.09 48.60 -20.44
CA PRO A 689 -44.88 48.41 -19.22
C PRO A 689 -45.90 47.25 -19.17
N SER A 690 -46.50 47.11 -17.97
CA SER A 690 -47.77 46.46 -17.62
C SER A 690 -47.77 44.92 -17.62
N SER A 691 -48.33 44.22 -16.63
CA SER A 691 -49.59 44.47 -15.94
C SER A 691 -49.70 43.75 -14.58
N SER A 692 -50.23 44.49 -13.60
CA SER A 692 -51.26 44.10 -12.60
C SER A 692 -51.18 42.76 -11.85
N GLY A 693 -51.15 42.86 -10.51
CA GLY A 693 -51.65 41.82 -9.61
C GLY A 693 -51.12 41.92 -8.19
N GLY A 694 -51.53 42.95 -7.43
CA GLY A 694 -51.31 42.99 -5.98
C GLY A 694 -52.44 42.30 -5.24
N TRP A 695 -52.14 41.63 -4.12
CA TRP A 695 -52.86 41.64 -2.83
C TRP A 695 -51.95 41.02 -1.75
N THR A 696 -51.72 41.75 -0.66
CA THR A 696 -51.05 41.36 0.59
C THR A 696 -52.07 40.75 1.59
N PRO A 697 -51.72 40.48 2.86
CA PRO A 697 -51.16 39.25 3.43
C PRO A 697 -52.15 38.54 4.38
N LEU A 698 -51.87 37.31 4.80
CA LEU A 698 -52.55 36.68 5.95
C LEU A 698 -51.57 35.85 6.77
N ILE A 699 -51.31 36.37 7.96
CA ILE A 699 -50.73 35.73 9.13
C ILE A 699 -51.75 34.71 9.66
N THR A 700 -51.32 33.49 10.01
CA THR A 700 -51.67 32.80 11.27
C THR A 700 -50.87 31.49 11.42
N GLU A 701 -50.14 31.41 12.54
CA GLU A 701 -50.05 30.30 13.50
C GLU A 701 -49.69 28.88 13.02
N PHE A 702 -48.51 28.39 13.43
CA PHE A 702 -48.32 27.02 13.94
C PHE A 702 -47.18 27.02 14.98
N SER A 703 -47.58 27.19 16.25
CA SER A 703 -46.80 26.76 17.41
C SER A 703 -47.57 25.61 18.06
N THR A 704 -46.87 24.72 18.76
CA THR A 704 -47.34 23.55 19.54
C THR A 704 -47.66 22.28 18.78
N LEU A 705 -46.68 21.36 18.72
CA LEU A 705 -46.88 19.90 18.82
C LEU A 705 -45.51 19.18 18.93
N PHE A 706 -44.92 19.22 20.12
CA PHE A 706 -43.93 18.24 20.57
C PHE A 706 -44.22 18.00 22.05
N ILE A 707 -44.96 16.94 22.35
CA ILE A 707 -45.06 16.19 23.61
C ILE A 707 -46.09 15.07 23.35
N LEU A 708 -45.75 13.85 23.77
CA LEU A 708 -46.49 12.57 23.76
C LEU A 708 -46.36 11.70 22.49
N ALA A 709 -45.31 10.88 22.49
CA ALA A 709 -45.35 9.56 21.84
C ALA A 709 -44.83 8.49 22.84
N GLN A 710 -45.71 8.06 23.73
CA GLN A 710 -45.66 6.72 24.33
C GLN A 710 -47.07 6.11 24.24
N LEU A 711 -47.10 4.83 23.89
CA LEU A 711 -48.20 3.86 23.77
C LEU A 711 -48.77 3.60 22.36
N VAL A 712 -48.61 2.32 21.95
CA VAL A 712 -49.17 1.59 20.79
C VAL A 712 -48.33 1.78 19.52
N ILE A 713 -47.47 0.87 19.05
CA ILE A 713 -47.43 -0.62 18.98
C ILE A 713 -46.01 -1.12 19.27
#